data_AF-V6F939-F1
#
_entry.id   AF-V6F939-F1
#
_cell.length_a   1.000
_cell.length_b   1.000
_cell.length_c   1.000
_cell.angle_alpha   90.00
_cell.angle_beta   90.00
_cell.angle_gamma   90.00
#
_symmetry.space_group_name_H-M   'P 1'
#
loop_
_entity.id
_entity.type
_entity.pdbx_description
1 polymer ?
#
loop_
_entity_poly.entity_id
_entity_poly.type
_entity_poly.pdbx_seq_one_letter_code
_entity_poly.pdbx_strand_id
1 'polypeptide(L)'
;MLLRTRVTLIVSITYSLLVAGLTFAGLKSEELADERYAQATLNGQEIFWRKLVENTVQRLETDARGIAGNMQIVTAVDHRDPAQTLVHMGPLAEAMKTRGTVSRLEILDRDGELLYSSRGSLLEPPILDAGTVRAIVDGKRPVRGVLQDASRTFTATLAFPLQIGGDEVAGIAVLAADMQPPLSEFQASTGSDIFLVDRNGHLAQGTNDALWSVFNGKISVRKSRLLTWAEGEKYYSVVVLPVQDGFNRVIGALVTARDVSETQARQRLIRVIAIGAVIGFLVLVLGIFYVYLRRSFHPLDEAIAVLNALSRGDTSVTLEVRNDKDEIGRIAGTVGVFRENTVKLDLMQQRRERQRRRQELFIRLQMLKLSEMLEEEARAAILSDMKQIEAMAERKAGSEDAADSGKGELEVLGVAFQTMSDRIREQHLSLETLIAERTREAEVLREALRTRDQLNALRQELDFARELQLSSLPQVFPPFPDRDEFQIHAAMVPAKEVGGDFYDFFLLDHHHLGIVIGDASGKGVPAAMFIAIARSLIKAVAPLSRSPGECLAFVNTMLSADNPQTLFATCFYAVVDTRSGEVAFCNAGHPPPLILRQGQNVDAIRDVSGVALGVMEDLEYDTGTFTIAPDDTIVLYTDGVTEAQDVSETLYDEPRLIQTLRGLGPIHPEQVIATVQRAVEAFVGDAPQFDDITMLSLRFDRVSVHDGGIETQQRRLMLTGFQGSGGEAVPEPVSTPSPTPPSTPVPPPAPIAVSVSAVRAPAAPTNPPAKRPRIMVQPVSAPTSAPAPTPAPTPTVAPAPAKAPVMAVSTAKLIKTDAAKPAVAPVVNGASVTKRPRVVMQPPKPKPVPHTRLEVTIANDLDELARLAGLVDEFVERNSMPERISFNLNLCLDELITNIVSYGYEDGHHHDIHVKFALDNGRLITEIIDDGKEYNPFTDAPEPDLALDVDDRPIGGLGVFLVKEFMDRTDYRREGGTNIVTLEKNVTEQES
;
A
#
# COMPACT_ATOMS: atom_id res chain seq x y z
N MET A 1 -8.21 -47.52 -12.32
CA MET A 1 -8.30 -46.36 -13.25
C MET A 1 -7.01 -46.26 -14.04
N LEU A 2 -7.09 -45.93 -15.33
CA LEU A 2 -5.92 -45.63 -16.16
C LEU A 2 -5.26 -44.31 -15.70
N LEU A 3 -3.96 -44.14 -15.99
CA LEU A 3 -3.22 -42.93 -15.61
C LEU A 3 -3.89 -41.67 -16.15
N ARG A 4 -4.31 -41.69 -17.43
CA ARG A 4 -5.08 -40.62 -18.09
C ARG A 4 -6.30 -40.20 -17.27
N THR A 5 -7.10 -41.16 -16.78
CA THR A 5 -8.31 -40.87 -15.99
C THR A 5 -7.98 -40.16 -14.68
N ARG A 6 -6.88 -40.51 -14.00
CA ARG A 6 -6.43 -39.84 -12.77
C ARG A 6 -5.96 -38.41 -13.05
N VAL A 7 -5.14 -38.22 -14.09
CA VAL A 7 -4.63 -36.89 -14.48
C VAL A 7 -5.79 -35.97 -14.89
N THR A 8 -6.73 -36.44 -15.74
CA THR A 8 -7.92 -35.65 -16.11
C THR A 8 -8.74 -35.28 -14.88
N LEU A 9 -9.00 -36.22 -13.96
CA LEU A 9 -9.78 -35.97 -12.75
C LEU A 9 -9.13 -34.91 -11.86
N ILE A 10 -7.83 -35.07 -11.55
CA ILE A 10 -7.09 -34.13 -10.69
C ILE A 10 -7.12 -32.72 -11.28
N VAL A 11 -6.71 -32.56 -12.54
CA VAL A 11 -6.68 -31.24 -13.18
C VAL A 11 -8.07 -30.63 -13.30
N SER A 12 -9.10 -31.42 -13.60
CA SER A 12 -10.49 -30.92 -13.65
C SER A 12 -10.99 -30.44 -12.30
N ILE A 13 -10.66 -31.14 -11.21
CA ILE A 13 -10.99 -30.71 -9.85
C ILE A 13 -10.23 -29.42 -9.49
N THR A 14 -8.91 -29.38 -9.72
CA THR A 14 -8.09 -28.19 -9.42
C THR A 14 -8.59 -26.95 -10.17
N TYR A 15 -8.88 -27.07 -11.47
CA TYR A 15 -9.39 -25.94 -12.27
C TYR A 15 -10.79 -25.50 -11.83
N SER A 16 -11.65 -26.45 -11.45
CA SER A 16 -12.99 -26.13 -10.93
C SER A 16 -12.93 -25.44 -9.57
N LEU A 17 -12.02 -25.86 -8.69
CA LEU A 17 -11.79 -25.22 -7.39
C LEU A 17 -11.20 -23.81 -7.54
N LEU A 18 -10.25 -23.62 -8.46
CA LEU A 18 -9.69 -22.29 -8.77
C LEU A 18 -10.77 -21.33 -9.26
N VAL A 19 -11.58 -21.76 -10.25
CA VAL A 19 -12.68 -20.94 -10.78
C VAL A 19 -13.74 -20.67 -9.71
N ALA A 20 -14.07 -21.64 -8.85
CA ALA A 20 -15.00 -21.43 -7.75
C ALA A 20 -14.45 -20.43 -6.71
N GLY A 21 -13.16 -20.52 -6.38
CA GLY A 21 -12.47 -19.58 -5.47
C GLY A 21 -12.45 -18.15 -6.01
N LEU A 22 -12.09 -17.96 -7.28
CA LEU A 22 -12.12 -16.66 -7.95
C LEU A 22 -13.54 -16.09 -8.04
N THR A 23 -14.53 -16.93 -8.32
CA THR A 23 -15.95 -16.52 -8.35
C THR A 23 -16.43 -16.09 -6.95
N PHE A 24 -16.03 -16.81 -5.91
CA PHE A 24 -16.35 -16.46 -4.52
C PHE A 24 -15.67 -15.15 -4.09
N ALA A 25 -14.40 -14.97 -4.41
CA ALA A 25 -13.66 -13.72 -4.16
C ALA A 25 -14.31 -12.53 -4.89
N GLY A 26 -14.72 -12.71 -6.15
CA GLY A 26 -15.46 -11.70 -6.92
C GLY A 26 -16.78 -11.31 -6.27
N LEU A 27 -17.59 -12.30 -5.86
CA LEU A 27 -18.86 -12.05 -5.14
C LEU A 27 -18.65 -11.34 -3.79
N LYS A 28 -17.59 -11.70 -3.04
CA LYS A 28 -17.28 -11.04 -1.77
C LYS A 28 -16.74 -9.62 -1.96
N SER A 29 -16.00 -9.38 -3.03
CA SER A 29 -15.55 -8.03 -3.43
C SER A 29 -16.74 -7.15 -3.84
N GLU A 30 -17.73 -7.70 -4.55
CA GLU A 30 -18.98 -7.01 -4.90
C GLU A 30 -19.77 -6.61 -3.63
N GLU A 31 -19.90 -7.52 -2.65
CA GLU A 31 -20.55 -7.22 -1.35
C GLU A 31 -19.83 -6.09 -0.58
N LEU A 32 -18.49 -6.12 -0.49
CA LEU A 32 -17.69 -5.06 0.14
C LEU A 32 -17.70 -3.74 -0.63
N ALA A 33 -18.02 -3.75 -1.93
CA ALA A 33 -18.21 -2.54 -2.74
C ALA A 33 -19.60 -1.94 -2.50
N ASP A 34 -20.64 -2.77 -2.43
CA ASP A 34 -22.02 -2.35 -2.10
C ASP A 34 -22.09 -1.74 -0.68
N GLU A 35 -21.39 -2.31 0.31
CA GLU A 35 -21.28 -1.75 1.67
C GLU A 35 -20.62 -0.36 1.68
N ARG A 36 -19.49 -0.20 0.98
CA ARG A 36 -18.79 1.09 0.85
C ARG A 36 -19.63 2.14 0.12
N TYR A 37 -20.35 1.74 -0.94
CA TYR A 37 -21.28 2.61 -1.65
C TYR A 37 -22.45 3.05 -0.76
N ALA A 38 -22.98 2.14 0.07
CA ALA A 38 -24.05 2.44 1.01
C ALA A 38 -23.60 3.46 2.08
N GLN A 39 -22.41 3.26 2.68
CA GLN A 39 -21.83 4.21 3.63
C GLN A 39 -21.55 5.58 3.00
N ALA A 40 -20.95 5.63 1.81
CA ALA A 40 -20.70 6.88 1.09
C ALA A 40 -22.00 7.64 0.76
N THR A 41 -23.06 6.91 0.37
CA THR A 41 -24.38 7.49 0.08
C THR A 41 -25.03 8.07 1.35
N LEU A 42 -24.95 7.34 2.48
CA LEU A 42 -25.46 7.80 3.78
C LEU A 42 -24.75 9.08 4.22
N ASN A 43 -23.42 9.04 4.30
CA ASN A 43 -22.61 10.18 4.74
C ASN A 43 -22.80 11.40 3.83
N GLY A 44 -22.85 11.20 2.51
CA GLY A 44 -23.09 12.27 1.55
C GLY A 44 -24.45 12.95 1.72
N GLN A 45 -25.52 12.17 1.89
CA GLN A 45 -26.87 12.71 2.15
C GLN A 45 -26.97 13.39 3.52
N GLU A 46 -26.32 12.85 4.56
CA GLU A 46 -26.32 13.43 5.91
C GLU A 46 -25.60 14.78 5.97
N ILE A 47 -24.41 14.87 5.37
CA ILE A 47 -23.64 16.12 5.24
C ILE A 47 -24.46 17.16 4.46
N PHE A 48 -25.10 16.76 3.35
CA PHE A 48 -25.89 17.67 2.54
C PHE A 48 -27.13 18.19 3.26
N TRP A 49 -27.87 17.31 3.96
CA TRP A 49 -28.98 17.71 4.82
C TRP A 49 -28.55 18.72 5.89
N ARG A 50 -27.47 18.41 6.63
CA ARG A 50 -26.93 19.30 7.66
C ARG A 50 -26.59 20.68 7.09
N LYS A 51 -25.94 20.73 5.92
CA LYS A 51 -25.58 21.99 5.24
C LYS A 51 -26.80 22.81 4.81
N LEU A 52 -27.88 22.18 4.35
CA LEU A 52 -29.12 22.87 3.99
C LEU A 52 -29.84 23.46 5.22
N VAL A 53 -29.89 22.71 6.33
CA VAL A 53 -30.41 23.20 7.61
C VAL A 53 -29.56 24.36 8.12
N GLU A 54 -28.23 24.23 8.13
CA GLU A 54 -27.28 25.25 8.57
C GLU A 54 -27.39 26.54 7.75
N ASN A 55 -27.43 26.43 6.41
CA ASN A 55 -27.67 27.57 5.51
C ASN A 55 -29.01 28.28 5.81
N THR A 56 -30.04 27.52 6.19
CA THR A 56 -31.36 28.08 6.53
C THR A 56 -31.32 28.82 7.87
N VAL A 57 -30.69 28.22 8.88
CA VAL A 57 -30.45 28.84 10.20
C VAL A 57 -29.58 30.10 10.08
N GLN A 58 -28.54 30.11 9.26
CA GLN A 58 -27.66 31.27 9.08
C GLN A 58 -28.40 32.50 8.49
N ARG A 59 -29.42 32.26 7.65
CA ARG A 59 -30.31 33.33 7.19
C ARG A 59 -31.14 33.89 8.35
N LEU A 60 -31.66 33.04 9.24
CA LEU A 60 -32.34 33.47 10.47
C LEU A 60 -31.42 34.26 11.42
N GLU A 61 -30.15 33.89 11.56
CA GLU A 61 -29.15 34.62 12.39
C GLU A 61 -28.89 36.05 11.88
N THR A 62 -29.12 36.30 10.60
CA THR A 62 -29.00 37.65 10.01
C THR A 62 -30.19 38.53 10.39
N ASP A 63 -31.41 37.97 10.36
CA ASP A 63 -32.62 38.65 10.80
C ASP A 63 -32.67 38.84 12.34
N ALA A 64 -32.18 37.85 13.10
CA ALA A 64 -32.13 37.85 14.57
C ALA A 64 -31.42 39.07 15.20
N ARG A 65 -30.31 39.52 14.58
CA ARG A 65 -29.52 40.66 15.06
C ARG A 65 -30.34 41.96 15.19
N GLY A 66 -31.36 42.14 14.34
CA GLY A 66 -32.25 43.30 14.40
C GLY A 66 -33.20 43.29 15.61
N ILE A 67 -33.50 42.11 16.18
CA ILE A 67 -34.32 41.96 17.39
C ILE A 67 -33.44 42.15 18.63
N ALA A 68 -32.31 41.41 18.70
CA ALA A 68 -31.40 41.46 19.85
C ALA A 68 -30.80 42.86 20.09
N GLY A 69 -30.54 43.63 19.03
CA GLY A 69 -30.01 45.00 19.13
C GLY A 69 -31.04 46.07 19.50
N ASN A 70 -32.33 45.75 19.56
CA ASN A 70 -33.37 46.75 19.83
C ASN A 70 -33.79 46.77 21.30
N MET A 71 -33.22 47.70 22.05
CA MET A 71 -33.46 47.84 23.49
C MET A 71 -34.95 48.06 23.84
N GLN A 72 -35.76 48.64 22.96
CA GLN A 72 -37.21 48.81 23.20
C GLN A 72 -37.94 47.46 23.28
N ILE A 73 -37.53 46.50 22.43
CA ILE A 73 -38.09 45.14 22.46
C ILE A 73 -37.64 44.45 23.76
N VAL A 74 -36.34 44.50 24.08
CA VAL A 74 -35.80 43.88 25.30
C VAL A 74 -36.47 44.42 26.56
N THR A 75 -36.65 45.75 26.68
CA THR A 75 -37.32 46.38 27.83
C THR A 75 -38.80 45.98 27.92
N ALA A 76 -39.54 45.93 26.80
CA ALA A 76 -40.95 45.51 26.82
C ALA A 76 -41.14 44.04 27.25
N VAL A 77 -40.19 43.17 26.87
CA VAL A 77 -40.15 41.76 27.25
C VAL A 77 -39.86 41.58 28.74
N ASP A 78 -38.87 42.31 29.27
CA ASP A 78 -38.52 42.30 30.70
C ASP A 78 -39.70 42.70 31.60
N HIS A 79 -40.43 43.75 31.20
CA HIS A 79 -41.63 44.22 31.89
C HIS A 79 -42.85 43.28 31.70
N ARG A 80 -42.72 42.22 30.89
CA ARG A 80 -43.78 41.28 30.51
C ARG A 80 -45.05 41.98 30.02
N ASP A 81 -44.89 42.95 29.10
CA ASP A 81 -46.00 43.71 28.51
C ASP A 81 -46.23 43.27 27.04
N PRO A 82 -47.22 42.39 26.77
CA PRO A 82 -47.56 41.96 25.41
C PRO A 82 -48.00 43.11 24.49
N ALA A 83 -48.59 44.17 25.03
CA ALA A 83 -49.07 45.29 24.23
C ALA A 83 -47.90 46.16 23.74
N GLN A 84 -46.92 46.45 24.60
CA GLN A 84 -45.68 47.12 24.19
C GLN A 84 -44.82 46.20 23.28
N THR A 85 -44.72 44.92 23.60
CA THR A 85 -43.99 43.95 22.75
C THR A 85 -44.57 43.93 21.34
N LEU A 86 -45.90 43.89 21.19
CA LEU A 86 -46.58 43.98 19.89
C LEU A 86 -46.27 45.28 19.12
N VAL A 87 -46.27 46.44 19.79
CA VAL A 87 -45.97 47.74 19.17
C VAL A 87 -44.54 47.78 18.59
N HIS A 88 -43.56 47.27 19.33
CA HIS A 88 -42.15 47.30 18.88
C HIS A 88 -41.80 46.15 17.92
N MET A 89 -42.41 44.97 18.07
CA MET A 89 -42.16 43.80 17.19
C MET A 89 -42.90 43.88 15.85
N GLY A 90 -44.12 44.43 15.82
CA GLY A 90 -45.00 44.39 14.64
C GLY A 90 -44.35 44.85 13.32
N PRO A 91 -43.71 46.03 13.26
CA PRO A 91 -43.06 46.52 12.04
C PRO A 91 -41.88 45.64 11.58
N LEU A 92 -41.14 45.06 12.53
CA LEU A 92 -39.99 44.22 12.26
C LEU A 92 -40.41 42.83 11.76
N ALA A 93 -41.46 42.27 12.36
CA ALA A 93 -42.07 41.01 11.94
C ALA A 93 -42.62 41.08 10.50
N GLU A 94 -43.35 42.14 10.15
CA GLU A 94 -43.89 42.29 8.79
C GLU A 94 -42.76 42.49 7.76
N ALA A 95 -41.67 43.18 8.12
CA ALA A 95 -40.48 43.30 7.27
C ALA A 95 -39.78 41.95 7.04
N MET A 96 -39.64 41.11 8.07
CA MET A 96 -39.06 39.75 7.95
C MET A 96 -39.96 38.82 7.11
N LYS A 97 -41.28 38.88 7.32
CA LYS A 97 -42.28 38.15 6.55
C LYS A 97 -42.27 38.56 5.07
N THR A 98 -42.09 39.85 4.77
CA THR A 98 -41.97 40.36 3.40
C THR A 98 -40.69 39.87 2.70
N ARG A 99 -39.61 39.61 3.46
CA ARG A 99 -38.39 38.96 2.93
C ARG A 99 -38.57 37.45 2.68
N GLY A 100 -39.56 36.81 3.28
CA GLY A 100 -39.79 35.37 3.17
C GLY A 100 -38.82 34.49 3.97
N THR A 101 -37.87 35.08 4.71
CA THR A 101 -36.88 34.32 5.52
C THR A 101 -37.51 33.64 6.73
N VAL A 102 -38.49 34.28 7.36
CA VAL A 102 -39.11 33.86 8.62
C VAL A 102 -40.58 33.54 8.38
N SER A 103 -41.00 32.31 8.66
CA SER A 103 -42.39 31.84 8.54
C SER A 103 -43.19 32.02 9.83
N ARG A 104 -42.53 31.94 10.99
CA ARG A 104 -43.14 32.18 12.33
C ARG A 104 -42.10 32.86 13.23
N LEU A 105 -42.55 33.86 13.99
CA LEU A 105 -41.74 34.63 14.93
C LEU A 105 -42.49 34.73 16.26
N GLU A 106 -41.82 34.34 17.34
CA GLU A 106 -42.38 34.35 18.70
C GLU A 106 -41.42 35.03 19.67
N ILE A 107 -41.98 35.70 20.67
CA ILE A 107 -41.24 36.22 21.82
C ILE A 107 -41.89 35.64 23.08
N LEU A 108 -41.08 35.03 23.92
CA LEU A 108 -41.48 34.42 25.19
C LEU A 108 -40.84 35.17 26.35
N ASP A 109 -41.49 35.18 27.50
CA ASP A 109 -40.84 35.59 28.75
C ASP A 109 -39.90 34.49 29.28
N ARG A 110 -39.21 34.77 30.40
CA ARG A 110 -38.29 33.81 31.05
C ARG A 110 -38.96 32.55 31.62
N ASP A 111 -40.28 32.54 31.80
CA ASP A 111 -41.03 31.37 32.30
C ASP A 111 -41.56 30.51 31.14
N GLY A 112 -41.51 31.02 29.89
CA GLY A 112 -41.98 30.36 28.67
C GLY A 112 -43.37 30.78 28.22
N GLU A 113 -43.95 31.83 28.81
CA GLU A 113 -45.24 32.38 28.42
C GLU A 113 -45.10 33.29 27.18
N LEU A 114 -46.08 33.22 26.28
CA LEU A 114 -46.02 33.85 24.96
C LEU A 114 -46.41 35.34 25.03
N LEU A 115 -45.45 36.24 24.86
CA LEU A 115 -45.66 37.70 24.84
C LEU A 115 -45.99 38.24 23.44
N TYR A 116 -45.50 37.59 22.39
CA TYR A 116 -45.78 37.95 21.00
C TYR A 116 -45.74 36.72 20.09
N SER A 117 -46.66 36.65 19.12
CA SER A 117 -46.61 35.68 18.02
C SER A 117 -47.03 36.34 16.71
N SER A 118 -46.28 36.08 15.64
CA SER A 118 -46.60 36.56 14.28
C SER A 118 -47.88 35.94 13.69
N ARG A 119 -48.47 34.93 14.35
CA ARG A 119 -49.80 34.39 14.02
C ARG A 119 -50.95 35.16 14.67
N GLY A 120 -50.66 36.09 15.60
CA GLY A 120 -51.65 36.96 16.25
C GLY A 120 -52.46 36.31 17.39
N SER A 121 -52.29 35.01 17.65
CA SER A 121 -52.87 34.33 18.80
C SER A 121 -51.80 34.09 19.87
N LEU A 122 -52.05 34.59 21.09
CA LEU A 122 -51.24 34.25 22.28
C LEU A 122 -51.75 32.97 22.99
N LEU A 123 -52.77 32.32 22.44
CA LEU A 123 -53.34 31.06 22.96
C LEU A 123 -52.80 29.81 22.24
N GLU A 124 -51.95 30.00 21.22
CA GLU A 124 -51.24 28.87 20.58
C GLU A 124 -50.09 28.41 21.48
N PRO A 125 -49.81 27.10 21.59
CA PRO A 125 -48.63 26.62 22.29
C PRO A 125 -47.36 27.13 21.58
N PRO A 126 -46.33 27.55 22.34
CA PRO A 126 -45.07 28.02 21.77
C PRO A 126 -44.34 26.91 21.00
N ILE A 127 -43.43 27.32 20.11
CA ILE A 127 -42.55 26.38 19.38
C ILE A 127 -41.62 25.61 20.33
N LEU A 128 -41.19 26.25 21.43
CA LEU A 128 -40.27 25.67 22.40
C LEU A 128 -41.02 24.96 23.53
N ASP A 129 -40.54 23.78 23.91
CA ASP A 129 -40.97 23.14 25.16
C ASP A 129 -40.33 23.81 26.38
N ALA A 130 -40.97 23.69 27.55
CA ALA A 130 -40.49 24.28 28.79
C ALA A 130 -39.05 23.84 29.19
N GLY A 131 -38.63 22.64 28.78
CA GLY A 131 -37.25 22.18 28.97
C GLY A 131 -36.24 22.96 28.13
N THR A 132 -36.58 23.22 26.86
CA THR A 132 -35.75 24.05 25.97
C THR A 132 -35.73 25.52 26.39
N VAL A 133 -36.88 26.10 26.79
CA VAL A 133 -36.96 27.46 27.35
C VAL A 133 -36.00 27.61 28.52
N ARG A 134 -36.10 26.71 29.51
CA ARG A 134 -35.23 26.72 30.68
C ARG A 134 -33.75 26.56 30.32
N ALA A 135 -33.42 25.66 29.39
CA ALA A 135 -32.04 25.47 28.95
C ALA A 135 -31.44 26.71 28.26
N ILE A 136 -32.24 27.51 27.55
CA ILE A 136 -31.82 28.78 26.94
C ILE A 136 -31.62 29.87 28.01
N VAL A 137 -32.54 29.97 28.99
CA VAL A 137 -32.44 30.95 30.09
C VAL A 137 -31.26 30.63 31.02
N ASP A 138 -31.18 29.40 31.53
CA ASP A 138 -30.12 28.94 32.44
C ASP A 138 -28.75 28.93 31.73
N GLY A 139 -28.70 28.51 30.46
CA GLY A 139 -27.47 28.36 29.68
C GLY A 139 -27.01 29.60 28.91
N LYS A 140 -27.86 30.64 28.79
CA LYS A 140 -27.63 31.91 28.07
C LYS A 140 -27.12 31.75 26.63
N ARG A 141 -27.44 30.63 25.97
CA ARG A 141 -26.96 30.27 24.63
C ARG A 141 -28.11 30.09 23.65
N PRO A 142 -27.93 30.46 22.36
CA PRO A 142 -28.93 30.21 21.35
C PRO A 142 -29.04 28.71 21.03
N VAL A 143 -30.27 28.25 20.82
CA VAL A 143 -30.58 26.91 20.29
C VAL A 143 -30.87 27.05 18.81
N ARG A 144 -30.23 26.21 18.01
CA ARG A 144 -30.31 26.23 16.55
C ARG A 144 -30.40 24.81 15.99
N GLY A 145 -31.14 24.65 14.88
CA GLY A 145 -31.30 23.38 14.20
C GLY A 145 -32.73 23.20 13.69
N VAL A 146 -33.19 21.95 13.61
CA VAL A 146 -34.59 21.64 13.31
C VAL A 146 -35.34 21.43 14.63
N LEU A 147 -36.52 22.03 14.79
CA LEU A 147 -37.47 21.71 15.86
C LEU A 147 -38.79 21.21 15.26
N GLN A 148 -39.54 20.46 16.06
CA GLN A 148 -40.90 20.03 15.73
C GLN A 148 -41.88 20.72 16.67
N ASP A 149 -42.87 21.44 16.12
CA ASP A 149 -43.87 22.13 16.92
C ASP A 149 -44.99 21.18 17.41
N ALA A 150 -45.88 21.69 18.26
CA ALA A 150 -47.02 20.92 18.79
C ALA A 150 -47.99 20.39 17.71
N SER A 151 -47.96 20.95 16.49
CA SER A 151 -48.74 20.46 15.33
C SER A 151 -48.03 19.32 14.57
N ARG A 152 -46.86 18.89 15.03
CA ARG A 152 -45.92 17.96 14.39
C ARG A 152 -45.22 18.51 13.14
N THR A 153 -45.33 19.81 12.88
CA THR A 153 -44.65 20.45 11.76
C THR A 153 -43.19 20.68 12.13
N PHE A 154 -42.26 20.30 11.25
CA PHE A 154 -40.85 20.60 11.43
C PHE A 154 -40.51 21.98 10.86
N THR A 155 -39.68 22.73 11.57
CA THR A 155 -39.17 24.05 11.14
C THR A 155 -37.68 24.15 11.43
N ALA A 156 -36.94 24.85 10.57
CA ALA A 156 -35.59 25.29 10.94
C ALA A 156 -35.75 26.45 11.91
N THR A 157 -35.26 26.30 13.15
CA THR A 157 -35.51 27.26 14.23
C THR A 157 -34.20 27.80 14.79
N LEU A 158 -34.21 29.09 15.06
CA LEU A 158 -33.21 29.80 15.84
C LEU A 158 -33.92 30.46 17.03
N ALA A 159 -33.64 29.97 18.23
CA ALA A 159 -34.10 30.55 19.48
C ALA A 159 -32.91 31.16 20.23
N PHE A 160 -33.01 32.40 20.70
CA PHE A 160 -31.92 33.09 21.39
C PHE A 160 -32.41 33.93 22.57
N PRO A 161 -31.61 34.05 23.65
CA PRO A 161 -31.96 34.89 24.79
C PRO A 161 -31.88 36.37 24.42
N LEU A 162 -32.86 37.14 24.89
CA LEU A 162 -32.83 38.60 24.90
C LEU A 162 -32.22 39.05 26.23
N GLN A 163 -31.10 39.76 26.18
CA GLN A 163 -30.32 40.13 27.38
C GLN A 163 -30.48 41.60 27.75
N ILE A 164 -30.63 41.86 29.05
CA ILE A 164 -30.54 43.19 29.65
C ILE A 164 -29.08 43.41 30.09
N GLY A 165 -28.61 44.65 30.09
CA GLY A 165 -27.20 44.96 30.36
C GLY A 165 -26.68 44.35 31.67
N GLY A 166 -25.74 43.41 31.57
CA GLY A 166 -25.20 42.68 32.71
C GLY A 166 -25.74 41.25 32.86
N ASP A 167 -25.66 40.45 31.80
CA ASP A 167 -25.79 38.97 31.83
C ASP A 167 -27.17 38.41 32.30
N GLU A 168 -28.20 39.26 32.44
CA GLU A 168 -29.58 38.85 32.79
C GLU A 168 -30.44 38.66 31.53
N VAL A 169 -31.31 37.63 31.52
CA VAL A 169 -32.16 37.27 30.38
C VAL A 169 -33.60 37.77 30.61
N ALA A 170 -34.04 38.74 29.79
CA ALA A 170 -35.41 39.25 29.78
C ALA A 170 -36.43 38.18 29.34
N GLY A 171 -36.04 37.39 28.32
CA GLY A 171 -36.90 36.41 27.67
C GLY A 171 -36.19 35.79 26.46
N ILE A 172 -36.96 35.16 25.58
CA ILE A 172 -36.44 34.42 24.42
C ILE A 172 -37.11 34.92 23.14
N ALA A 173 -36.33 35.19 22.10
CA ALA A 173 -36.83 35.38 20.75
C ALA A 173 -36.64 34.10 19.92
N VAL A 174 -37.67 33.71 19.16
CA VAL A 174 -37.70 32.47 18.38
C VAL A 174 -38.10 32.78 16.95
N LEU A 175 -37.20 32.52 16.01
CA LEU A 175 -37.43 32.65 14.57
C LEU A 175 -37.48 31.25 13.98
N ALA A 176 -38.51 30.96 13.20
CA ALA A 176 -38.66 29.70 12.49
C ALA A 176 -38.83 29.95 10.98
N ALA A 177 -38.15 29.14 10.17
CA ALA A 177 -38.31 29.04 8.73
C ALA A 177 -39.02 27.73 8.35
N ASP A 178 -39.73 27.76 7.23
CA ASP A 178 -40.32 26.56 6.63
C ASP A 178 -39.22 25.61 6.12
N MET A 179 -39.44 24.29 6.27
CA MET A 179 -38.57 23.25 5.72
C MET A 179 -38.85 22.95 4.25
N GLN A 180 -39.96 23.43 3.67
CA GLN A 180 -40.29 23.16 2.27
C GLN A 180 -39.21 23.62 1.26
N PRO A 181 -38.56 24.81 1.40
CA PRO A 181 -37.46 25.18 0.52
C PRO A 181 -36.24 24.25 0.58
N PRO A 182 -35.60 23.96 1.74
CA PRO A 182 -34.47 23.02 1.77
C PRO A 182 -34.85 21.58 1.40
N LEU A 183 -36.09 21.12 1.68
CA LEU A 183 -36.57 19.82 1.18
C LEU A 183 -36.65 19.81 -0.36
N SER A 184 -37.14 20.89 -0.99
CA SER A 184 -37.23 21.00 -2.45
C SER A 184 -35.84 21.07 -3.11
N GLU A 185 -34.88 21.77 -2.48
CA GLU A 185 -33.48 21.81 -2.91
C GLU A 185 -32.84 20.40 -2.80
N PHE A 186 -33.08 19.70 -1.69
CA PHE A 186 -32.61 18.32 -1.51
C PHE A 186 -33.17 17.38 -2.59
N GLN A 187 -34.46 17.51 -2.93
CA GLN A 187 -35.10 16.69 -3.96
C GLN A 187 -34.48 16.94 -5.34
N ALA A 188 -34.27 18.22 -5.68
CA ALA A 188 -33.67 18.61 -6.96
C ALA A 188 -32.23 18.09 -7.11
N SER A 189 -31.42 18.10 -6.03
CA SER A 189 -30.03 17.61 -6.09
C SER A 189 -29.90 16.09 -6.03
N THR A 190 -30.79 15.38 -5.32
CA THR A 190 -30.68 13.91 -5.15
C THR A 190 -31.55 13.09 -6.09
N GLY A 191 -32.54 13.70 -6.75
CA GLY A 191 -33.50 13.01 -7.62
C GLY A 191 -34.32 11.93 -6.88
N SER A 192 -34.47 12.07 -5.57
CA SER A 192 -35.17 11.12 -4.69
C SER A 192 -36.44 11.75 -4.14
N ASP A 193 -37.51 10.96 -3.99
CA ASP A 193 -38.68 11.39 -3.20
C ASP A 193 -38.29 11.52 -1.73
N ILE A 194 -38.89 12.46 -1.01
CA ILE A 194 -38.49 12.84 0.36
C ILE A 194 -39.69 12.84 1.28
N PHE A 195 -39.45 12.36 2.50
CA PHE A 195 -40.44 12.23 3.57
C PHE A 195 -39.80 12.63 4.89
N LEU A 196 -40.37 13.61 5.57
CA LEU A 196 -39.99 14.02 6.91
C LEU A 196 -41.00 13.43 7.90
N VAL A 197 -40.51 12.61 8.82
CA VAL A 197 -41.36 11.77 9.69
C VAL A 197 -41.10 12.01 11.18
N ASP A 198 -42.15 11.89 11.99
CA ASP A 198 -42.06 11.98 13.45
C ASP A 198 -41.32 10.78 14.08
N ARG A 199 -41.02 10.86 15.39
CA ARG A 199 -40.35 9.78 16.15
C ARG A 199 -41.06 8.42 16.09
N ASN A 200 -42.34 8.39 15.72
CA ASN A 200 -43.16 7.19 15.61
C ASN A 200 -43.31 6.71 14.15
N GLY A 201 -42.73 7.42 13.18
CA GLY A 201 -42.80 7.09 11.76
C GLY A 201 -44.04 7.60 11.03
N HIS A 202 -44.80 8.55 11.58
CA HIS A 202 -45.87 9.22 10.83
C HIS A 202 -45.29 10.31 9.92
N LEU A 203 -45.84 10.45 8.71
CA LEU A 203 -45.49 11.53 7.79
C LEU A 203 -45.93 12.89 8.33
N ALA A 204 -45.01 13.85 8.36
CA ALA A 204 -45.29 15.25 8.66
C ALA A 204 -45.27 16.10 7.37
N GLN A 205 -44.27 15.89 6.50
CA GLN A 205 -44.13 16.55 5.21
C GLN A 205 -43.55 15.56 4.20
N GLY A 206 -43.94 15.62 2.92
CA GLY A 206 -43.38 14.75 1.90
C GLY A 206 -43.68 15.19 0.48
N THR A 207 -42.98 14.59 -0.49
CA THR A 207 -43.13 14.89 -1.93
C THR A 207 -44.15 14.00 -2.63
N ASN A 208 -44.41 12.80 -2.09
CA ASN A 208 -45.19 11.75 -2.75
C ASN A 208 -45.91 10.83 -1.75
N ASP A 209 -47.02 11.30 -1.18
CA ASP A 209 -47.81 10.57 -0.17
C ASP A 209 -48.22 9.14 -0.58
N ALA A 210 -48.45 8.93 -1.89
CA ALA A 210 -48.77 7.62 -2.43
C ALA A 210 -47.61 6.63 -2.25
N LEU A 211 -46.37 7.06 -2.50
CA LEU A 211 -45.18 6.24 -2.25
C LEU A 211 -44.94 6.02 -0.75
N TRP A 212 -45.20 7.01 0.11
CA TRP A 212 -45.05 6.83 1.56
C TRP A 212 -45.90 5.69 2.12
N SER A 213 -47.10 5.45 1.54
CA SER A 213 -48.00 4.37 1.97
C SER A 213 -47.36 2.97 1.93
N VAL A 214 -46.36 2.76 1.07
CA VAL A 214 -45.58 1.51 0.96
C VAL A 214 -44.72 1.28 2.22
N PHE A 215 -44.13 2.35 2.75
CA PHE A 215 -43.14 2.33 3.83
C PHE A 215 -43.73 2.53 5.23
N ASN A 216 -44.93 3.09 5.30
CA ASN A 216 -45.59 3.53 6.54
C ASN A 216 -45.60 2.43 7.63
N GLY A 217 -45.13 2.77 8.84
CA GLY A 217 -45.03 1.86 9.98
C GLY A 217 -43.93 0.77 9.90
N LYS A 218 -43.20 0.66 8.79
CA LYS A 218 -42.15 -0.36 8.59
C LYS A 218 -40.72 0.20 8.74
N ILE A 219 -40.57 1.53 8.74
CA ILE A 219 -39.27 2.20 8.87
C ILE A 219 -39.04 2.64 10.32
N SER A 220 -38.06 2.01 10.99
CA SER A 220 -37.42 2.57 12.19
C SER A 220 -36.62 3.82 11.85
N VAL A 221 -36.87 4.89 12.61
CA VAL A 221 -36.32 6.25 12.46
C VAL A 221 -35.13 6.55 13.39
N ARG A 222 -34.66 5.55 14.15
CA ARG A 222 -33.68 5.75 15.26
C ARG A 222 -32.21 5.74 14.85
N LYS A 223 -31.87 5.24 13.66
CA LYS A 223 -30.48 5.07 13.19
C LYS A 223 -30.37 5.43 11.71
N SER A 224 -29.23 6.00 11.34
CA SER A 224 -28.86 6.19 9.94
C SER A 224 -28.73 4.82 9.25
N ARG A 225 -29.38 4.63 8.09
CA ARG A 225 -29.34 3.36 7.33
C ARG A 225 -29.83 3.52 5.89
N LEU A 226 -29.22 2.75 4.99
CA LEU A 226 -29.67 2.56 3.61
C LEU A 226 -30.32 1.18 3.49
N LEU A 227 -31.45 1.10 2.81
CA LEU A 227 -32.27 -0.09 2.65
C LEU A 227 -32.67 -0.26 1.18
N THR A 228 -32.60 -1.47 0.66
CA THR A 228 -33.25 -1.80 -0.62
C THR A 228 -34.65 -2.33 -0.33
N TRP A 229 -35.68 -1.61 -0.78
CA TRP A 229 -37.08 -2.02 -0.65
C TRP A 229 -37.61 -2.57 -1.97
N ALA A 230 -38.20 -3.77 -1.96
CA ALA A 230 -38.83 -4.37 -3.13
C ALA A 230 -40.36 -4.32 -2.99
N GLU A 231 -41.04 -3.77 -4.00
CA GLU A 231 -42.50 -3.69 -4.06
C GLU A 231 -42.97 -4.10 -5.47
N GLY A 232 -43.40 -5.36 -5.61
CA GLY A 232 -43.73 -5.95 -6.90
C GLY A 232 -42.50 -6.09 -7.81
N GLU A 233 -42.52 -5.45 -8.98
CA GLU A 233 -41.37 -5.39 -9.90
C GLU A 233 -40.45 -4.19 -9.62
N LYS A 234 -40.81 -3.29 -8.70
CA LYS A 234 -40.04 -2.09 -8.39
C LYS A 234 -39.10 -2.28 -7.22
N TYR A 235 -37.94 -1.65 -7.31
CA TYR A 235 -36.93 -1.59 -6.25
C TYR A 235 -36.61 -0.13 -5.93
N TYR A 236 -36.65 0.20 -4.65
CA TYR A 236 -36.34 1.52 -4.13
C TYR A 236 -35.08 1.46 -3.25
N SER A 237 -34.14 2.36 -3.49
CA SER A 237 -33.08 2.66 -2.53
C SER A 237 -33.65 3.69 -1.54
N VAL A 238 -33.74 3.30 -0.27
CA VAL A 238 -34.37 4.09 0.80
C VAL A 238 -33.31 4.45 1.83
N VAL A 239 -33.01 5.74 1.96
CA VAL A 239 -32.07 6.28 2.96
C VAL A 239 -32.89 6.82 4.13
N VAL A 240 -32.47 6.52 5.36
CA VAL A 240 -33.08 7.04 6.59
C VAL A 240 -32.00 7.79 7.35
N LEU A 241 -32.23 9.08 7.62
CA LEU A 241 -31.32 9.96 8.36
C LEU A 241 -32.07 10.52 9.59
N PRO A 242 -31.64 10.22 10.83
CA PRO A 242 -32.27 10.78 12.02
C PRO A 242 -32.19 12.32 12.04
N VAL A 243 -33.31 12.98 12.31
CA VAL A 243 -33.35 14.43 12.50
C VAL A 243 -33.26 14.71 13.99
N GLN A 244 -32.25 15.51 14.36
CA GLN A 244 -31.96 15.88 15.74
C GLN A 244 -32.27 17.35 15.98
N ASP A 245 -32.69 17.66 17.22
CA ASP A 245 -32.81 19.05 17.68
C ASP A 245 -31.46 19.66 18.09
N GLY A 246 -31.48 20.93 18.47
CA GLY A 246 -30.29 21.64 18.98
C GLY A 246 -29.71 21.10 20.30
N PHE A 247 -30.31 20.06 20.89
CA PHE A 247 -29.78 19.31 22.04
C PHE A 247 -29.43 17.85 21.68
N ASN A 248 -29.25 17.56 20.39
CA ASN A 248 -28.89 16.24 19.85
C ASN A 248 -29.96 15.14 20.08
N ARG A 249 -31.19 15.51 20.45
CA ARG A 249 -32.31 14.57 20.69
C ARG A 249 -32.97 14.25 19.35
N VAL A 250 -33.10 12.95 19.02
CA VAL A 250 -33.77 12.52 17.77
C VAL A 250 -35.28 12.83 17.85
N ILE A 251 -35.72 13.82 17.07
CA ILE A 251 -37.12 14.29 16.96
C ILE A 251 -37.86 13.68 15.77
N GLY A 252 -37.15 13.08 14.81
CA GLY A 252 -37.75 12.45 13.64
C GLY A 252 -36.71 11.79 12.75
N ALA A 253 -37.07 11.57 11.48
CA ALA A 253 -36.10 11.25 10.43
C ALA A 253 -36.47 11.92 9.10
N LEU A 254 -35.45 12.19 8.30
CA LEU A 254 -35.54 12.42 6.87
C LEU A 254 -35.40 11.06 6.19
N VAL A 255 -36.43 10.62 5.49
CA VAL A 255 -36.41 9.41 4.67
C VAL A 255 -36.42 9.84 3.21
N THR A 256 -35.47 9.33 2.43
CA THR A 256 -35.41 9.55 0.98
C THR A 256 -35.63 8.22 0.27
N ALA A 257 -36.32 8.21 -0.87
CA ALA A 257 -36.61 7.02 -1.65
C ALA A 257 -36.37 7.28 -3.13
N ARG A 258 -35.55 6.44 -3.77
CA ARG A 258 -35.23 6.54 -5.20
C ARG A 258 -35.53 5.23 -5.90
N ASP A 259 -36.27 5.28 -7.00
CA ASP A 259 -36.48 4.13 -7.87
C ASP A 259 -35.15 3.74 -8.52
N VAL A 260 -34.70 2.51 -8.27
CA VAL A 260 -33.44 1.92 -8.78
C VAL A 260 -33.69 0.64 -9.58
N SER A 261 -34.93 0.42 -10.02
CA SER A 261 -35.37 -0.82 -10.70
C SER A 261 -34.55 -1.10 -11.97
N GLU A 262 -34.28 -0.08 -12.80
CA GLU A 262 -33.46 -0.23 -14.01
C GLU A 262 -31.99 -0.57 -13.68
N THR A 263 -31.41 0.11 -12.68
CA THR A 263 -30.04 -0.13 -12.21
C THR A 263 -29.87 -1.56 -11.74
N GLN A 264 -30.80 -2.04 -10.92
CA GLN A 264 -30.76 -3.40 -10.38
C GLN A 264 -31.02 -4.46 -11.47
N ALA A 265 -31.92 -4.20 -12.41
CA ALA A 265 -32.14 -5.07 -13.56
C ALA A 265 -30.88 -5.19 -14.45
N ARG A 266 -30.18 -4.07 -14.68
CA ARG A 266 -28.91 -4.03 -15.42
C ARG A 266 -27.79 -4.76 -14.69
N GLN A 267 -27.61 -4.53 -13.37
CA GLN A 267 -26.64 -5.29 -12.55
C GLN A 267 -26.93 -6.79 -12.59
N ARG A 268 -28.20 -7.19 -12.41
CA ARG A 268 -28.61 -8.60 -12.49
C ARG A 268 -28.30 -9.22 -13.86
N LEU A 269 -28.55 -8.50 -14.95
CA LEU A 269 -28.21 -8.97 -16.29
C LEU A 269 -26.69 -9.15 -16.47
N ILE A 270 -25.89 -8.18 -16.04
CA ILE A 270 -24.41 -8.24 -16.08
C ILE A 270 -23.91 -9.44 -15.25
N ARG A 271 -24.42 -9.62 -14.03
CA ARG A 271 -24.03 -10.74 -13.14
C ARG A 271 -24.37 -12.10 -13.76
N VAL A 272 -25.54 -12.24 -14.39
CA VAL A 272 -25.92 -13.47 -15.13
C VAL A 272 -25.01 -13.72 -16.34
N ILE A 273 -24.68 -12.69 -17.11
CA ILE A 273 -23.76 -12.80 -18.26
C ILE A 273 -22.36 -13.18 -17.80
N ALA A 274 -21.83 -12.56 -16.72
CA ALA A 274 -20.51 -12.85 -16.17
C ALA A 274 -20.40 -14.30 -15.66
N ILE A 275 -21.37 -14.77 -14.87
CA ILE A 275 -21.44 -16.16 -14.41
C ILE A 275 -21.53 -17.13 -15.60
N GLY A 276 -22.35 -16.79 -16.61
CA GLY A 276 -22.45 -17.57 -17.85
C GLY A 276 -21.14 -17.66 -18.62
N ALA A 277 -20.39 -16.55 -18.72
CA ALA A 277 -19.10 -16.49 -19.38
C ALA A 277 -18.03 -17.33 -18.64
N VAL A 278 -17.97 -17.25 -17.31
CA VAL A 278 -17.06 -18.05 -16.47
C VAL A 278 -17.34 -19.55 -16.61
N ILE A 279 -18.61 -19.95 -16.57
CA ILE A 279 -19.01 -21.35 -16.78
C ILE A 279 -18.67 -21.81 -18.20
N GLY A 280 -18.95 -20.97 -19.22
CA GLY A 280 -18.62 -21.26 -20.61
C GLY A 280 -17.12 -21.45 -20.85
N PHE A 281 -16.30 -20.58 -20.27
CA PHE A 281 -14.84 -20.67 -20.32
C PHE A 281 -14.31 -21.94 -19.63
N LEU A 282 -14.81 -22.27 -18.43
CA LEU A 282 -14.45 -23.50 -17.73
C LEU A 282 -14.77 -24.75 -18.58
N VAL A 283 -15.97 -24.82 -19.16
CA VAL A 283 -16.37 -25.93 -20.05
C VAL A 283 -15.49 -26.01 -21.30
N LEU A 284 -15.12 -24.87 -21.90
CA LEU A 284 -14.23 -24.80 -23.06
C LEU A 284 -12.83 -25.31 -22.72
N VAL A 285 -12.21 -24.82 -21.64
CA VAL A 285 -10.86 -25.22 -21.21
C VAL A 285 -10.82 -26.72 -20.86
N LEU A 286 -11.78 -27.21 -20.08
CA LEU A 286 -11.88 -28.64 -19.75
C LEU A 286 -12.11 -29.51 -21.00
N GLY A 287 -12.88 -29.03 -21.97
CA GLY A 287 -13.10 -29.69 -23.26
C GLY A 287 -11.82 -29.80 -24.10
N ILE A 288 -11.09 -28.69 -24.25
CA ILE A 288 -9.79 -28.65 -24.96
C ILE A 288 -8.79 -29.58 -24.26
N PHE A 289 -8.68 -29.50 -22.94
CA PHE A 289 -7.76 -30.32 -22.15
C PHE A 289 -8.08 -31.82 -22.26
N TYR A 290 -9.37 -32.20 -22.23
CA TYR A 290 -9.80 -33.57 -22.45
C TYR A 290 -9.42 -34.10 -23.85
N VAL A 291 -9.60 -33.29 -24.90
CA VAL A 291 -9.22 -33.64 -26.28
C VAL A 291 -7.69 -33.77 -26.39
N TYR A 292 -6.93 -32.85 -25.80
CA TYR A 292 -5.46 -32.87 -25.79
C TYR A 292 -4.93 -34.14 -25.11
N LEU A 293 -5.35 -34.43 -23.87
CA LEU A 293 -4.94 -35.65 -23.16
C LEU A 293 -5.36 -36.93 -23.91
N ARG A 294 -6.54 -36.95 -24.53
CA ARG A 294 -6.99 -38.11 -25.31
C ARG A 294 -6.11 -38.33 -26.55
N ARG A 295 -5.60 -37.25 -27.17
CA ARG A 295 -4.73 -37.32 -28.35
C ARG A 295 -3.30 -37.72 -27.99
N SER A 296 -2.71 -37.09 -26.97
CA SER A 296 -1.32 -37.35 -26.53
C SER A 296 -1.13 -38.77 -25.97
N PHE A 297 -2.13 -39.35 -25.30
CA PHE A 297 -2.01 -40.73 -24.77
C PHE A 297 -2.26 -41.84 -25.81
N HIS A 298 -2.79 -41.52 -27.01
CA HIS A 298 -3.14 -42.54 -28.02
C HIS A 298 -1.95 -43.39 -28.49
N PRO A 299 -0.76 -42.83 -28.80
CA PRO A 299 0.39 -43.63 -29.25
C PRO A 299 0.89 -44.60 -28.16
N LEU A 300 0.68 -44.27 -26.88
CA LEU A 300 1.04 -45.14 -25.76
C LEU A 300 0.13 -46.37 -25.69
N ASP A 301 -1.18 -46.18 -25.86
CA ASP A 301 -2.17 -47.27 -25.88
C ASP A 301 -1.85 -48.26 -27.05
N GLU A 302 -1.45 -47.75 -28.21
CA GLU A 302 -1.00 -48.57 -29.36
C GLU A 302 0.34 -49.28 -29.10
N ALA A 303 1.32 -48.60 -28.50
CA ALA A 303 2.60 -49.20 -28.12
C ALA A 303 2.44 -50.34 -27.11
N ILE A 304 1.57 -50.16 -26.11
CA ILE A 304 1.23 -51.20 -25.12
C ILE A 304 0.53 -52.38 -25.80
N ALA A 305 -0.37 -52.15 -26.78
CA ALA A 305 -1.02 -53.23 -27.53
C ALA A 305 -0.01 -54.08 -28.32
N VAL A 306 0.94 -53.44 -29.00
CA VAL A 306 1.97 -54.13 -29.82
C VAL A 306 2.99 -54.87 -28.96
N LEU A 307 3.43 -54.29 -27.83
CA LEU A 307 4.25 -55.00 -26.83
C LEU A 307 3.57 -56.27 -26.31
N ASN A 308 2.26 -56.19 -26.02
CA ASN A 308 1.46 -57.33 -25.56
C ASN A 308 1.17 -58.38 -26.64
N ALA A 309 1.33 -58.05 -27.93
CA ALA A 309 1.26 -59.01 -29.03
C ALA A 309 2.62 -59.72 -29.21
N LEU A 310 3.71 -58.94 -29.21
CA LEU A 310 5.08 -59.46 -29.29
C LEU A 310 5.43 -60.40 -28.13
N SER A 311 4.98 -60.10 -26.90
CA SER A 311 5.18 -60.99 -25.74
C SER A 311 4.45 -62.34 -25.87
N ARG A 312 3.46 -62.42 -26.76
CA ARG A 312 2.71 -63.65 -27.10
C ARG A 312 3.22 -64.32 -28.38
N GLY A 313 4.34 -63.86 -28.94
CA GLY A 313 4.96 -64.43 -30.13
C GLY A 313 4.34 -64.00 -31.46
N ASP A 314 3.38 -63.06 -31.45
CA ASP A 314 2.76 -62.53 -32.66
C ASP A 314 3.58 -61.35 -33.22
N THR A 315 4.32 -61.61 -34.30
CA THR A 315 5.14 -60.62 -35.01
C THR A 315 4.39 -59.89 -36.13
N SER A 316 3.13 -60.28 -36.41
CA SER A 316 2.33 -59.74 -37.51
C SER A 316 1.80 -58.32 -37.24
N VAL A 317 1.63 -57.95 -35.97
CA VAL A 317 1.08 -56.65 -35.58
C VAL A 317 2.03 -55.50 -35.90
N THR A 318 1.52 -54.49 -36.58
CA THR A 318 2.26 -53.29 -37.01
C THR A 318 1.91 -52.07 -36.14
N LEU A 319 2.91 -51.25 -35.85
CA LEU A 319 2.76 -49.94 -35.23
C LEU A 319 3.18 -48.90 -36.26
N GLU A 320 2.28 -47.99 -36.64
CA GLU A 320 2.65 -46.83 -37.48
C GLU A 320 3.39 -45.82 -36.60
N VAL A 321 4.71 -45.72 -36.78
CA VAL A 321 5.53 -44.77 -36.03
C VAL A 321 5.25 -43.35 -36.53
N ARG A 322 4.25 -42.69 -35.93
CA ARG A 322 4.08 -41.25 -36.06
C ARG A 322 5.23 -40.55 -35.36
N ASN A 323 5.82 -39.58 -36.07
CA ASN A 323 7.01 -38.86 -35.64
C ASN A 323 6.65 -37.70 -34.68
N ASP A 324 5.82 -37.99 -33.68
CA ASP A 324 5.49 -37.05 -32.61
C ASP A 324 6.70 -36.87 -31.69
N LYS A 325 7.06 -35.60 -31.43
CA LYS A 325 8.33 -35.22 -30.77
C LYS A 325 8.29 -35.29 -29.24
N ASP A 326 7.15 -35.65 -28.64
CA ASP A 326 6.99 -35.74 -27.18
C ASP A 326 7.60 -37.04 -26.61
N GLU A 327 7.71 -37.15 -25.28
CA GLU A 327 8.31 -38.35 -24.67
C GLU A 327 7.49 -39.62 -24.95
N ILE A 328 6.17 -39.49 -25.06
CA ILE A 328 5.26 -40.59 -25.36
C ILE A 328 5.50 -41.14 -26.78
N GLY A 329 5.60 -40.26 -27.78
CA GLY A 329 5.96 -40.59 -29.16
C GLY A 329 7.35 -41.22 -29.25
N ARG A 330 8.34 -40.70 -28.51
CA ARG A 330 9.69 -41.29 -28.43
C ARG A 330 9.70 -42.69 -27.82
N ILE A 331 8.89 -42.94 -26.79
CA ILE A 331 8.73 -44.27 -26.18
C ILE A 331 8.08 -45.23 -27.20
N ALA A 332 6.98 -44.81 -27.85
CA ALA A 332 6.32 -45.61 -28.88
C ALA A 332 7.25 -45.93 -30.08
N GLY A 333 8.03 -44.95 -30.54
CA GLY A 333 9.03 -45.13 -31.59
C GLY A 333 10.14 -46.12 -31.21
N THR A 334 10.59 -46.10 -29.96
CA THR A 334 11.61 -47.03 -29.43
C THR A 334 11.08 -48.47 -29.41
N VAL A 335 9.81 -48.68 -29.07
CA VAL A 335 9.13 -49.98 -29.17
C VAL A 335 9.08 -50.47 -30.63
N GLY A 336 8.86 -49.56 -31.59
CA GLY A 336 8.93 -49.85 -33.02
C GLY A 336 10.32 -50.35 -33.47
N VAL A 337 11.40 -49.68 -33.04
CA VAL A 337 12.79 -50.10 -33.33
C VAL A 337 13.12 -51.45 -32.69
N PHE A 338 12.63 -51.71 -31.48
CA PHE A 338 12.84 -52.97 -30.78
C PHE A 338 12.23 -54.17 -31.53
N ARG A 339 11.02 -54.00 -32.10
CA ARG A 339 10.41 -54.97 -33.02
C ARG A 339 11.28 -55.20 -34.25
N GLU A 340 11.74 -54.13 -34.90
CA GLU A 340 12.53 -54.25 -36.14
C GLU A 340 13.83 -55.04 -35.93
N ASN A 341 14.51 -54.81 -34.81
CA ASN A 341 15.70 -55.57 -34.42
C ASN A 341 15.37 -57.03 -34.06
N THR A 342 14.22 -57.29 -33.43
CA THR A 342 13.77 -58.66 -33.13
C THR A 342 13.50 -59.46 -34.42
N VAL A 343 12.84 -58.86 -35.41
CA VAL A 343 12.61 -59.47 -36.73
C VAL A 343 13.92 -59.67 -37.52
N LYS A 344 14.86 -58.71 -37.45
CA LYS A 344 16.21 -58.85 -38.04
C LYS A 344 17.01 -59.98 -37.40
N LEU A 345 16.91 -60.18 -36.08
CA LEU A 345 17.60 -61.24 -35.36
C LEU A 345 17.13 -62.64 -35.78
N ASP A 346 15.82 -62.85 -35.90
CA ASP A 346 15.26 -64.14 -36.35
C ASP A 346 15.70 -64.47 -37.80
N LEU A 347 15.64 -63.48 -38.70
CA LEU A 347 16.17 -63.59 -40.07
C LEU A 347 17.68 -63.85 -40.12
N MET A 348 18.47 -63.32 -39.18
CA MET A 348 19.91 -63.56 -39.10
C MET A 348 20.24 -64.96 -38.58
N GLN A 349 19.47 -65.50 -37.62
CA GLN A 349 19.65 -66.88 -37.14
C GLN A 349 19.42 -67.88 -38.29
N GLN A 350 18.32 -67.72 -39.04
CA GLN A 350 18.02 -68.56 -40.21
C GLN A 350 19.09 -68.47 -41.33
N ARG A 351 19.78 -67.32 -41.48
CA ARG A 351 20.89 -67.18 -42.43
C ARG A 351 22.18 -67.85 -41.96
N ARG A 352 22.55 -67.72 -40.68
CA ARG A 352 23.80 -68.29 -40.12
C ARG A 352 23.86 -69.81 -40.25
N GLU A 353 22.75 -70.53 -40.03
CA GLU A 353 22.71 -71.99 -40.18
C GLU A 353 22.96 -72.47 -41.62
N ARG A 354 22.44 -71.72 -42.62
CA ARG A 354 22.62 -72.06 -44.05
C ARG A 354 24.04 -71.77 -44.54
N GLN A 355 24.71 -70.77 -43.97
CA GLN A 355 26.05 -70.34 -44.37
C GLN A 355 27.13 -71.28 -43.82
N ARG A 356 27.00 -71.72 -42.55
CA ARG A 356 27.93 -72.66 -41.89
C ARG A 356 28.10 -73.97 -42.67
N ARG A 357 27.01 -74.55 -43.17
CA ARG A 357 27.01 -75.78 -43.99
C ARG A 357 27.67 -75.65 -45.37
N ARG A 358 27.84 -74.43 -45.90
CA ARG A 358 28.50 -74.20 -47.21
C ARG A 358 30.00 -73.96 -47.07
N GLN A 359 30.46 -73.35 -45.99
CA GLN A 359 31.89 -73.03 -45.81
C GLN A 359 32.75 -74.28 -45.54
N GLU A 360 32.27 -75.26 -44.76
CA GLU A 360 33.00 -76.53 -44.50
C GLU A 360 33.29 -77.32 -45.79
N LEU A 361 32.36 -77.30 -46.75
CA LEU A 361 32.49 -77.97 -48.04
C LEU A 361 33.45 -77.24 -49.01
N PHE A 362 33.48 -75.90 -48.95
CA PHE A 362 34.32 -75.08 -49.83
C PHE A 362 35.81 -75.09 -49.42
N ILE A 363 36.08 -74.94 -48.12
CA ILE A 363 37.46 -74.90 -47.57
C ILE A 363 38.21 -76.22 -47.86
N ARG A 364 37.51 -77.36 -47.79
CA ARG A 364 38.07 -78.69 -48.05
C ARG A 364 38.44 -78.95 -49.51
N LEU A 365 37.83 -78.22 -50.46
CA LEU A 365 38.11 -78.32 -51.90
C LEU A 365 39.19 -77.33 -52.37
N GLN A 366 39.32 -76.16 -51.73
CA GLN A 366 40.33 -75.16 -52.11
C GLN A 366 41.74 -75.51 -51.61
N MET A 367 41.87 -76.11 -50.42
CA MET A 367 43.15 -76.64 -49.91
C MET A 367 43.83 -77.66 -50.84
N LEU A 368 43.05 -78.38 -51.65
CA LEU A 368 43.54 -79.37 -52.62
C LEU A 368 43.88 -78.78 -54.01
N LYS A 369 43.59 -77.50 -54.25
CA LYS A 369 43.74 -76.86 -55.57
C LYS A 369 44.74 -75.70 -55.59
N LEU A 370 45.17 -75.23 -54.42
CA LEU A 370 46.15 -74.14 -54.27
C LEU A 370 47.61 -74.61 -54.27
N SER A 371 47.89 -75.91 -54.45
CA SER A 371 49.24 -76.47 -54.36
C SER A 371 49.97 -76.64 -55.69
N GLU A 372 49.41 -76.19 -56.83
CA GLU A 372 49.87 -76.67 -58.15
C GLU A 372 50.21 -75.61 -59.21
N MET A 373 49.78 -74.34 -59.09
CA MET A 373 50.11 -73.32 -60.13
C MET A 373 50.51 -71.95 -59.58
N LEU A 374 51.60 -71.45 -60.17
CA LEU A 374 52.34 -70.24 -59.83
C LEU A 374 51.79 -68.96 -60.49
N GLU A 375 52.49 -67.88 -60.20
CA GLU A 375 52.37 -66.48 -60.63
C GLU A 375 52.68 -66.25 -62.14
N GLU A 376 52.77 -64.96 -62.50
CA GLU A 376 53.25 -64.36 -63.76
C GLU A 376 52.28 -64.27 -64.95
N GLU A 377 51.48 -63.19 -64.97
CA GLU A 377 51.35 -62.31 -66.15
C GLU A 377 50.62 -60.98 -65.85
N ALA A 378 49.91 -60.85 -64.73
CA ALA A 378 49.17 -59.63 -64.36
C ALA A 378 50.01 -58.54 -63.63
N ARG A 379 51.35 -58.56 -63.74
CA ARG A 379 52.25 -57.74 -62.91
C ARG A 379 52.68 -56.40 -63.56
N ALA A 380 52.55 -56.25 -64.88
CA ALA A 380 53.22 -55.17 -65.62
C ALA A 380 52.49 -53.81 -65.71
N ALA A 381 51.16 -53.76 -65.55
CA ALA A 381 50.38 -52.54 -65.75
C ALA A 381 50.26 -51.66 -64.48
N ILE A 382 50.33 -52.25 -63.28
CA ILE A 382 50.11 -51.56 -62.01
C ILE A 382 51.40 -50.89 -61.49
N LEU A 383 52.57 -51.38 -61.92
CA LEU A 383 53.89 -50.86 -61.55
C LEU A 383 54.25 -49.48 -62.14
N SER A 384 53.44 -48.94 -63.06
CA SER A 384 53.62 -47.58 -63.61
C SER A 384 53.20 -46.52 -62.59
N ASP A 385 52.01 -46.67 -62.03
CA ASP A 385 51.34 -45.59 -61.31
C ASP A 385 51.70 -45.59 -59.81
N MET A 386 52.04 -46.77 -59.25
CA MET A 386 52.64 -46.87 -57.91
C MET A 386 53.94 -46.06 -57.78
N LYS A 387 54.78 -46.02 -58.82
CA LYS A 387 56.07 -45.30 -58.78
C LYS A 387 55.95 -43.78 -58.65
N GLN A 388 54.83 -43.19 -59.04
CA GLN A 388 54.60 -41.74 -58.83
C GLN A 388 54.16 -41.42 -57.39
N ILE A 389 53.61 -42.42 -56.67
CA ILE A 389 53.17 -42.29 -55.28
C ILE A 389 54.33 -42.60 -54.31
N GLU A 390 55.12 -43.64 -54.61
CA GLU A 390 56.36 -43.97 -53.88
C GLU A 390 57.34 -42.78 -53.82
N ALA A 391 57.48 -42.01 -54.92
CA ALA A 391 58.38 -40.85 -55.01
C ALA A 391 58.08 -39.70 -54.03
N MET A 392 56.90 -39.64 -53.40
CA MET A 392 56.61 -38.71 -52.30
C MET A 392 56.86 -39.32 -50.91
N ALA A 393 56.79 -40.65 -50.77
CA ALA A 393 57.07 -41.35 -49.52
C ALA A 393 58.58 -41.50 -49.25
N GLU A 394 59.40 -41.67 -50.29
CA GLU A 394 60.84 -41.95 -50.22
C GLU A 394 61.71 -40.89 -49.50
N ARG A 395 61.17 -39.71 -49.15
CA ARG A 395 61.92 -38.72 -48.35
C ARG A 395 61.99 -39.05 -46.86
N LYS A 396 61.35 -40.10 -46.37
CA LYS A 396 61.46 -40.52 -44.96
C LYS A 396 61.53 -42.06 -44.82
N ALA A 397 62.74 -42.55 -44.57
CA ALA A 397 63.16 -43.94 -44.45
C ALA A 397 63.33 -44.69 -45.80
N GLY A 398 64.54 -44.61 -46.36
CA GLY A 398 65.07 -45.69 -47.19
C GLY A 398 65.54 -46.88 -46.34
N SER A 399 66.05 -47.92 -47.00
CA SER A 399 66.31 -49.29 -46.51
C SER A 399 65.05 -50.15 -46.37
N GLU A 400 64.76 -50.82 -47.49
CA GLU A 400 63.68 -51.76 -47.73
C GLU A 400 63.86 -53.07 -46.94
N ASP A 401 62.74 -53.70 -46.58
CA ASP A 401 62.51 -55.10 -46.98
C ASP A 401 60.99 -55.30 -47.16
N ALA A 402 60.54 -55.40 -48.41
CA ALA A 402 59.15 -55.16 -48.78
C ALA A 402 58.41 -56.46 -49.18
N ALA A 403 57.65 -57.02 -48.24
CA ALA A 403 56.72 -58.13 -48.48
C ALA A 403 55.34 -57.96 -47.80
N ASP A 404 54.98 -56.74 -47.39
CA ASP A 404 53.68 -56.40 -46.78
C ASP A 404 53.08 -55.08 -47.34
N SER A 405 53.51 -54.64 -48.54
CA SER A 405 53.29 -53.26 -49.04
C SER A 405 51.83 -52.90 -49.32
N GLY A 406 50.98 -53.85 -49.70
CA GLY A 406 49.53 -53.62 -49.85
C GLY A 406 48.78 -53.43 -48.52
N LYS A 407 49.43 -53.76 -47.41
CA LYS A 407 48.91 -53.59 -46.05
C LYS A 407 49.36 -52.25 -45.48
N GLY A 408 50.63 -51.88 -45.70
CA GLY A 408 51.20 -50.61 -45.25
C GLY A 408 50.38 -49.38 -45.62
N GLU A 409 49.89 -49.24 -46.85
CA GLU A 409 49.06 -48.08 -47.24
C GLU A 409 47.67 -48.08 -46.58
N LEU A 410 47.00 -49.24 -46.50
CA LEU A 410 45.69 -49.36 -45.84
C LEU A 410 45.80 -49.21 -44.32
N GLU A 411 46.91 -49.66 -43.73
CA GLU A 411 47.22 -49.58 -42.31
C GLU A 411 47.64 -48.16 -41.92
N VAL A 412 48.41 -47.45 -42.75
CA VAL A 412 48.70 -46.01 -42.57
C VAL A 412 47.43 -45.17 -42.72
N LEU A 413 46.58 -45.42 -43.72
CA LEU A 413 45.31 -44.72 -43.89
C LEU A 413 44.33 -45.04 -42.75
N GLY A 414 44.28 -46.31 -42.31
CA GLY A 414 43.50 -46.77 -41.17
C GLY A 414 43.93 -46.12 -39.86
N VAL A 415 45.23 -46.12 -39.56
CA VAL A 415 45.81 -45.46 -38.39
C VAL A 415 45.57 -43.95 -38.43
N ALA A 416 45.70 -43.30 -39.59
CA ALA A 416 45.39 -41.87 -39.74
C ALA A 416 43.90 -41.57 -39.46
N PHE A 417 42.99 -42.37 -40.01
CA PHE A 417 41.54 -42.20 -39.83
C PHE A 417 41.09 -42.50 -38.39
N GLN A 418 41.68 -43.52 -37.76
CA GLN A 418 41.42 -43.91 -36.37
C GLN A 418 41.96 -42.85 -35.40
N THR A 419 43.20 -42.37 -35.62
CA THR A 419 43.78 -41.26 -34.85
C THR A 419 42.96 -39.98 -34.99
N MET A 420 42.44 -39.66 -36.18
CA MET A 420 41.51 -38.53 -36.35
C MET A 420 40.18 -38.74 -35.61
N SER A 421 39.60 -39.94 -35.69
CA SER A 421 38.30 -40.25 -35.06
C SER A 421 38.36 -40.18 -33.54
N ASP A 422 39.40 -40.72 -32.93
CA ASP A 422 39.60 -40.67 -31.47
C ASP A 422 39.83 -39.23 -31.00
N ARG A 423 40.60 -38.44 -31.76
CA ARG A 423 40.88 -37.03 -31.44
C ARG A 423 39.65 -36.13 -31.59
N ILE A 424 38.79 -36.38 -32.57
CA ILE A 424 37.49 -35.70 -32.72
C ILE A 424 36.57 -36.06 -31.56
N ARG A 425 36.58 -37.33 -31.12
CA ARG A 425 35.75 -37.80 -30.00
C ARG A 425 36.18 -37.21 -28.66
N GLU A 426 37.48 -37.15 -28.38
CA GLU A 426 38.03 -36.45 -27.21
C GLU A 426 37.70 -34.95 -27.22
N GLN A 427 37.82 -34.29 -28.38
CA GLN A 427 37.42 -32.89 -28.52
C GLN A 427 35.93 -32.68 -28.25
N HIS A 428 35.05 -33.57 -28.72
CA HIS A 428 33.61 -33.44 -28.52
C HIS A 428 33.22 -33.61 -27.04
N LEU A 429 33.76 -34.62 -26.35
CA LEU A 429 33.54 -34.85 -24.91
C LEU A 429 34.07 -33.68 -24.06
N SER A 430 35.23 -33.12 -24.41
CA SER A 430 35.79 -31.94 -23.75
C SER A 430 34.91 -30.70 -23.93
N LEU A 431 34.37 -30.50 -25.15
CA LEU A 431 33.43 -29.41 -25.44
C LEU A 431 32.10 -29.57 -24.70
N GLU A 432 31.51 -30.76 -24.64
CA GLU A 432 30.27 -31.01 -23.87
C GLU A 432 30.47 -30.69 -22.37
N THR A 433 31.61 -31.09 -21.82
CA THR A 433 31.95 -30.82 -20.41
C THR A 433 32.12 -29.32 -20.15
N LEU A 434 32.85 -28.61 -21.02
CA LEU A 434 33.03 -27.15 -20.92
C LEU A 434 31.72 -26.38 -21.11
N ILE A 435 30.84 -26.82 -22.03
CA ILE A 435 29.53 -26.20 -22.23
C ILE A 435 28.67 -26.35 -20.96
N ALA A 436 28.63 -27.55 -20.37
CA ALA A 436 27.88 -27.81 -19.15
C ALA A 436 28.41 -27.03 -17.93
N GLU A 437 29.73 -26.86 -17.82
CA GLU A 437 30.34 -26.02 -16.78
C GLU A 437 29.97 -24.54 -16.97
N ARG A 438 30.05 -24.02 -18.21
CA ARG A 438 29.72 -22.61 -18.50
C ARG A 438 28.24 -22.27 -18.43
N THR A 439 27.32 -23.18 -18.79
CA THR A 439 25.90 -22.94 -18.54
C THR A 439 25.61 -22.88 -17.05
N ARG A 440 26.22 -23.76 -16.24
CA ARG A 440 26.06 -23.74 -14.79
C ARG A 440 26.62 -22.46 -14.14
N GLU A 441 27.79 -21.97 -14.57
CA GLU A 441 28.32 -20.68 -14.11
C GLU A 441 27.41 -19.51 -14.49
N ALA A 442 26.89 -19.49 -15.72
CA ALA A 442 25.99 -18.43 -16.19
C ALA A 442 24.62 -18.44 -15.48
N GLU A 443 24.13 -19.61 -15.08
CA GLU A 443 22.86 -19.76 -14.36
C GLU A 443 22.99 -19.27 -12.90
N VAL A 444 24.08 -19.64 -12.21
CA VAL A 444 24.40 -19.12 -10.86
C VAL A 444 24.59 -17.61 -10.86
N LEU A 445 25.28 -17.04 -11.88
CA LEU A 445 25.46 -15.59 -11.98
C LEU A 445 24.13 -14.85 -12.22
N ARG A 446 23.23 -15.41 -13.06
CA ARG A 446 21.90 -14.84 -13.29
C ARG A 446 21.02 -14.88 -12.04
N GLU A 447 21.10 -15.97 -11.27
CA GLU A 447 20.41 -16.08 -9.98
C GLU A 447 20.94 -15.06 -8.96
N ALA A 448 22.26 -14.88 -8.88
CA ALA A 448 22.88 -13.87 -8.04
C ALA A 448 22.52 -12.43 -8.43
N LEU A 449 22.52 -12.11 -9.73
CA LEU A 449 22.10 -10.78 -10.23
C LEU A 449 20.63 -10.50 -9.93
N ARG A 450 19.72 -11.44 -10.26
CA ARG A 450 18.30 -11.32 -9.92
C ARG A 450 18.07 -11.11 -8.41
N THR A 451 18.79 -11.85 -7.58
CA THR A 451 18.72 -11.68 -6.11
C THR A 451 19.20 -10.29 -5.69
N ARG A 452 20.29 -9.78 -6.28
CA ARG A 452 20.81 -8.43 -6.00
C ARG A 452 19.80 -7.35 -6.41
N ASP A 453 19.24 -7.47 -7.60
CA ASP A 453 18.33 -6.46 -8.15
C ASP A 453 16.98 -6.47 -7.37
N GLN A 454 16.50 -7.64 -6.94
CA GLN A 454 15.38 -7.76 -5.99
C GLN A 454 15.68 -7.14 -4.62
N LEU A 455 16.89 -7.34 -4.07
CA LEU A 455 17.29 -6.71 -2.81
C LEU A 455 17.43 -5.18 -2.92
N ASN A 456 17.85 -4.67 -4.09
CA ASN A 456 17.93 -3.23 -4.34
C ASN A 456 16.52 -2.61 -4.47
N ALA A 457 15.60 -3.27 -5.20
CA ALA A 457 14.21 -2.82 -5.28
C ALA A 457 13.54 -2.81 -3.90
N LEU A 458 13.71 -3.88 -3.11
CA LEU A 458 13.17 -3.95 -1.74
C LEU A 458 13.75 -2.86 -0.82
N ARG A 459 15.04 -2.49 -0.98
CA ARG A 459 15.62 -1.36 -0.27
C ARG A 459 14.97 -0.04 -0.66
N GLN A 460 14.78 0.23 -1.95
CA GLN A 460 14.11 1.44 -2.41
C GLN A 460 12.67 1.55 -1.88
N GLU A 461 11.93 0.44 -1.83
CA GLU A 461 10.58 0.39 -1.22
C GLU A 461 10.61 0.68 0.29
N LEU A 462 11.61 0.15 1.01
CA LEU A 462 11.79 0.38 2.45
C LEU A 462 12.27 1.80 2.78
N ASP A 463 13.16 2.38 1.97
CA ASP A 463 13.61 3.77 2.09
C ASP A 463 12.45 4.75 1.80
N PHE A 464 11.60 4.46 0.81
CA PHE A 464 10.37 5.22 0.59
C PHE A 464 9.38 5.10 1.78
N ALA A 465 9.24 3.91 2.35
CA ALA A 465 8.41 3.72 3.55
C ALA A 465 8.96 4.48 4.78
N ARG A 466 10.29 4.60 4.90
CA ARG A 466 10.97 5.44 5.91
C ARG A 466 10.60 6.91 5.75
N GLU A 467 10.72 7.43 4.53
CA GLU A 467 10.42 8.82 4.22
C GLU A 467 8.94 9.14 4.49
N LEU A 468 8.03 8.23 4.11
CA LEU A 468 6.60 8.34 4.39
C LEU A 468 6.31 8.35 5.90
N GLN A 469 6.96 7.48 6.69
CA GLN A 469 6.80 7.47 8.15
C GLN A 469 7.29 8.77 8.76
N LEU A 470 8.52 9.20 8.43
CA LEU A 470 9.13 10.40 9.00
C LEU A 470 8.35 11.66 8.61
N SER A 471 7.96 11.81 7.35
CA SER A 471 7.17 12.97 6.87
C SER A 471 5.76 13.03 7.48
N SER A 472 5.24 11.91 8.00
CA SER A 472 3.99 11.91 8.76
C SER A 472 4.12 12.52 10.16
N LEU A 473 5.33 12.55 10.75
CA LEU A 473 5.59 13.09 12.09
C LEU A 473 5.72 14.62 12.06
N PRO A 474 5.46 15.33 13.18
CA PRO A 474 5.68 16.78 13.25
C PRO A 474 7.17 17.18 13.13
N GLN A 475 7.62 17.60 11.95
CA GLN A 475 9.02 18.01 11.70
C GLN A 475 9.31 19.52 11.80
N VAL A 476 8.27 20.38 11.82
CA VAL A 476 8.45 21.84 11.82
C VAL A 476 8.60 22.36 13.23
N PHE A 477 9.75 22.99 13.53
CA PHE A 477 10.06 23.58 14.83
C PHE A 477 10.47 25.05 14.70
N PRO A 478 9.94 25.97 15.54
CA PRO A 478 8.86 25.76 16.50
C PRO A 478 7.50 25.53 15.78
N PRO A 479 6.67 24.58 16.24
CA PRO A 479 5.41 24.24 15.56
C PRO A 479 4.29 25.26 15.77
N PHE A 480 4.40 26.09 16.81
CA PHE A 480 3.46 27.15 17.14
C PHE A 480 4.23 28.47 17.32
N PRO A 481 4.69 29.10 16.23
CA PRO A 481 5.56 30.29 16.31
C PRO A 481 4.88 31.51 16.95
N ASP A 482 3.55 31.55 16.99
CA ASP A 482 2.76 32.61 17.62
C ASP A 482 2.45 32.35 19.11
N ARG A 483 3.15 31.39 19.76
CA ARG A 483 2.95 31.00 21.17
C ARG A 483 4.21 31.21 21.99
N ASP A 484 4.06 31.96 23.08
CA ASP A 484 5.13 32.31 24.03
C ASP A 484 5.03 31.48 25.34
N GLU A 485 3.97 30.68 25.51
CA GLU A 485 3.71 29.96 26.76
C GLU A 485 4.63 28.74 26.96
N PHE A 486 5.07 28.10 25.87
CA PHE A 486 5.88 26.89 25.89
C PHE A 486 6.76 26.78 24.63
N GLN A 487 7.85 26.03 24.74
CA GLN A 487 8.71 25.63 23.63
C GLN A 487 8.76 24.11 23.56
N ILE A 488 8.76 23.54 22.36
CA ILE A 488 8.76 22.08 22.15
C ILE A 488 9.70 21.70 21.01
N HIS A 489 10.42 20.60 21.18
CA HIS A 489 11.23 19.95 20.14
C HIS A 489 11.13 18.43 20.28
N ALA A 490 11.20 17.71 19.17
CA ALA A 490 11.21 16.25 19.18
C ALA A 490 12.10 15.70 18.05
N ALA A 491 12.66 14.52 18.28
CA ALA A 491 13.51 13.81 17.32
C ALA A 491 13.24 12.31 17.41
N MET A 492 13.37 11.63 16.26
CA MET A 492 13.28 10.17 16.13
C MET A 492 14.42 9.71 15.21
N VAL A 493 15.20 8.74 15.67
CA VAL A 493 16.29 8.10 14.91
C VAL A 493 15.98 6.61 14.79
N PRO A 494 15.45 6.14 13.64
CA PRO A 494 15.14 4.73 13.43
C PRO A 494 16.41 3.86 13.39
N ALA A 495 16.41 2.74 14.11
CA ALA A 495 17.47 1.73 14.09
C ALA A 495 17.43 0.83 12.85
N LYS A 496 16.30 0.84 12.12
CA LYS A 496 16.08 0.11 10.87
C LYS A 496 15.58 1.02 9.77
N GLU A 497 15.19 0.44 8.65
CA GLU A 497 14.57 1.14 7.54
C GLU A 497 13.27 1.83 7.98
N VAL A 498 12.40 1.15 8.75
CA VAL A 498 11.13 1.72 9.26
C VAL A 498 10.97 1.40 10.75
N GLY A 499 10.62 2.39 11.57
CA GLY A 499 10.62 2.29 13.03
C GLY A 499 9.26 1.89 13.65
N GLY A 500 9.30 1.41 14.90
CA GLY A 500 8.15 1.21 15.80
C GLY A 500 7.78 2.45 16.63
N ASP A 501 8.68 3.42 16.77
CA ASP A 501 8.42 4.64 17.56
C ASP A 501 7.48 5.65 16.88
N PHE A 502 6.87 6.52 17.70
CA PHE A 502 6.28 7.79 17.26
C PHE A 502 6.21 8.86 18.34
N TYR A 503 5.98 10.09 17.89
CA TYR A 503 5.48 11.19 18.70
C TYR A 503 4.44 12.02 17.93
N ASP A 504 3.64 12.80 18.65
CA ASP A 504 2.81 13.88 18.09
C ASP A 504 2.60 14.97 19.16
N PHE A 505 2.27 16.16 18.72
CA PHE A 505 1.83 17.24 19.59
C PHE A 505 0.79 18.11 18.86
N PHE A 506 -0.27 18.48 19.55
CA PHE A 506 -1.40 19.18 18.94
C PHE A 506 -2.20 19.96 19.98
N LEU A 507 -2.71 21.11 19.59
CA LEU A 507 -3.63 21.89 20.41
C LEU A 507 -5.03 21.26 20.36
N LEU A 508 -5.60 20.92 21.51
CA LEU A 508 -7.02 20.53 21.62
C LEU A 508 -7.92 21.77 21.55
N ASP A 509 -7.46 22.88 22.13
CA ASP A 509 -8.09 24.19 22.03
C ASP A 509 -7.04 25.32 22.20
N HIS A 510 -7.46 26.52 22.61
CA HIS A 510 -6.55 27.67 22.77
C HIS A 510 -5.56 27.54 23.94
N HIS A 511 -5.82 26.66 24.92
CA HIS A 511 -5.08 26.56 26.17
C HIS A 511 -4.65 25.14 26.54
N HIS A 512 -5.16 24.10 25.87
CA HIS A 512 -4.79 22.71 26.14
C HIS A 512 -3.92 22.15 25.01
N LEU A 513 -2.66 21.84 25.34
CA LEU A 513 -1.70 21.17 24.44
C LEU A 513 -1.65 19.68 24.75
N GLY A 514 -1.99 18.85 23.77
CA GLY A 514 -1.75 17.41 23.80
C GLY A 514 -0.32 17.11 23.37
N ILE A 515 0.38 16.27 24.12
CA ILE A 515 1.67 15.66 23.76
C ILE A 515 1.55 14.14 23.88
N VAL A 516 2.07 13.42 22.90
CA VAL A 516 2.06 11.95 22.87
C VAL A 516 3.38 11.41 22.37
N ILE A 517 3.82 10.31 22.96
CA ILE A 517 4.94 9.47 22.52
C ILE A 517 4.53 8.00 22.68
N GLY A 518 5.13 7.11 21.91
CA GLY A 518 4.92 5.67 22.07
C GLY A 518 5.83 4.84 21.18
N ASP A 519 5.81 3.54 21.41
CA ASP A 519 6.58 2.50 20.72
C ASP A 519 5.68 1.27 20.51
N ALA A 520 5.85 0.54 19.41
CA ALA A 520 5.16 -0.73 19.14
C ALA A 520 6.05 -1.96 19.26
N SER A 521 5.48 -3.01 19.83
CA SER A 521 6.05 -4.35 19.83
C SER A 521 6.34 -4.84 18.40
N GLY A 522 7.61 -5.08 18.09
CA GLY A 522 8.06 -5.50 16.76
C GLY A 522 8.79 -4.37 16.04
N LYS A 523 9.26 -4.60 14.80
CA LYS A 523 10.04 -3.62 14.03
C LYS A 523 9.71 -3.70 12.54
N GLY A 524 9.95 -2.62 11.80
CA GLY A 524 9.65 -2.53 10.38
C GLY A 524 8.19 -2.22 10.07
N VAL A 525 7.80 -2.41 8.81
CA VAL A 525 6.53 -1.92 8.23
C VAL A 525 5.26 -2.21 9.07
N PRO A 526 5.04 -3.41 9.65
CA PRO A 526 3.82 -3.66 10.42
C PRO A 526 3.71 -2.85 11.72
N ALA A 527 4.83 -2.66 12.43
CA ALA A 527 4.88 -1.84 13.64
C ALA A 527 4.61 -0.36 13.29
N ALA A 528 5.27 0.14 12.25
CA ALA A 528 5.07 1.49 11.73
C ALA A 528 3.61 1.78 11.33
N MET A 529 2.94 0.83 10.68
CA MET A 529 1.51 0.94 10.34
C MET A 529 0.62 0.94 11.58
N PHE A 530 0.83 0.03 12.54
CA PHE A 530 0.09 -0.01 13.79
C PHE A 530 0.18 1.33 14.56
N ILE A 531 1.36 1.93 14.51
CA ILE A 531 1.70 3.17 15.20
C ILE A 531 1.13 4.41 14.49
N ALA A 532 1.17 4.44 13.16
CA ALA A 532 0.46 5.46 12.39
C ALA A 532 -1.06 5.45 12.67
N ILE A 533 -1.65 4.25 12.84
CA ILE A 533 -3.06 4.09 13.25
C ILE A 533 -3.25 4.59 14.69
N ALA A 534 -2.46 4.12 15.66
CA ALA A 534 -2.55 4.52 17.07
C ALA A 534 -2.46 6.04 17.25
N ARG A 535 -1.45 6.68 16.63
CA ARG A 535 -1.28 8.15 16.65
C ARG A 535 -2.49 8.88 16.06
N SER A 536 -3.01 8.40 14.93
CA SER A 536 -4.17 9.00 14.25
C SER A 536 -5.44 8.87 15.08
N LEU A 537 -5.65 7.72 15.73
CA LEU A 537 -6.78 7.49 16.65
C LEU A 537 -6.67 8.41 17.88
N ILE A 538 -5.51 8.48 18.54
CA ILE A 538 -5.29 9.38 19.68
C ILE A 538 -5.60 10.83 19.29
N LYS A 539 -5.10 11.30 18.14
CA LYS A 539 -5.34 12.67 17.65
C LYS A 539 -6.82 12.96 17.34
N ALA A 540 -7.54 11.97 16.81
CA ALA A 540 -8.97 12.11 16.50
C ALA A 540 -9.89 11.99 17.74
N VAL A 541 -9.48 11.18 18.72
CA VAL A 541 -10.25 10.85 19.94
C VAL A 541 -10.00 11.86 21.06
N ALA A 542 -8.81 12.46 21.12
CA ALA A 542 -8.43 13.41 22.16
C ALA A 542 -9.40 14.60 22.34
N PRO A 543 -9.92 15.28 21.29
CA PRO A 543 -10.88 16.38 21.45
C PRO A 543 -12.29 15.95 21.88
N LEU A 544 -12.61 14.64 21.77
CA LEU A 544 -13.91 14.06 22.10
C LEU A 544 -13.90 13.41 23.48
N SER A 545 -12.74 12.85 23.84
CA SER A 545 -12.44 12.35 25.16
C SER A 545 -12.27 13.50 26.12
N ARG A 546 -12.52 13.20 27.37
CA ARG A 546 -12.50 14.20 28.41
C ARG A 546 -11.29 13.98 29.33
N SER A 547 -10.71 12.79 29.46
CA SER A 547 -9.39 12.60 30.12
C SER A 547 -8.40 11.84 29.25
N PRO A 548 -7.08 11.96 29.50
CA PRO A 548 -6.07 11.10 28.89
C PRO A 548 -6.34 9.61 29.08
N GLY A 549 -6.84 9.20 30.25
CA GLY A 549 -7.24 7.81 30.51
C GLY A 549 -8.44 7.37 29.67
N GLU A 550 -9.51 8.17 29.59
CA GLU A 550 -10.67 7.88 28.73
C GLU A 550 -10.29 7.83 27.24
N CYS A 551 -9.38 8.71 26.81
CA CYS A 551 -8.82 8.72 25.46
C CYS A 551 -8.08 7.40 25.15
N LEU A 552 -7.12 7.02 25.99
CA LEU A 552 -6.34 5.79 25.77
C LEU A 552 -7.19 4.52 25.93
N ALA A 553 -8.20 4.49 26.81
CA ALA A 553 -9.15 3.39 26.90
C ALA A 553 -9.97 3.21 25.60
N PHE A 554 -10.52 4.30 25.06
CA PHE A 554 -11.30 4.25 23.81
C PHE A 554 -10.41 3.89 22.60
N VAL A 555 -9.19 4.41 22.54
CA VAL A 555 -8.18 4.03 21.53
C VAL A 555 -7.80 2.56 21.68
N ASN A 556 -7.59 2.06 22.90
CA ASN A 556 -7.25 0.65 23.16
C ASN A 556 -8.36 -0.31 22.68
N THR A 557 -9.63 0.00 22.93
CA THR A 557 -10.76 -0.81 22.41
C THR A 557 -10.75 -0.85 20.87
N MET A 558 -10.50 0.28 20.20
CA MET A 558 -10.43 0.31 18.73
C MET A 558 -9.20 -0.42 18.17
N LEU A 559 -8.03 -0.27 18.81
CA LEU A 559 -6.80 -0.97 18.38
C LEU A 559 -6.92 -2.48 18.61
N SER A 560 -7.55 -2.93 19.70
CA SER A 560 -7.66 -4.35 20.04
C SER A 560 -8.63 -5.13 19.14
N ALA A 561 -9.73 -4.49 18.72
CA ALA A 561 -10.80 -5.14 17.96
C ALA A 561 -10.36 -5.68 16.58
N ASP A 562 -9.39 -5.03 15.92
CA ASP A 562 -8.88 -5.38 14.59
C ASP A 562 -7.36 -5.70 14.60
N ASN A 563 -6.88 -6.41 15.63
CA ASN A 563 -5.46 -6.76 15.82
C ASN A 563 -5.11 -8.25 15.59
N PRO A 564 -5.17 -8.78 14.36
CA PRO A 564 -4.86 -10.19 14.08
C PRO A 564 -3.35 -10.53 14.21
N GLN A 565 -2.48 -9.52 14.26
CA GLN A 565 -1.03 -9.69 14.43
C GLN A 565 -0.58 -9.65 15.90
N THR A 566 -1.50 -9.41 16.85
CA THR A 566 -1.20 -9.29 18.28
C THR A 566 -0.13 -8.24 18.61
N LEU A 567 -0.06 -7.17 17.81
CA LEU A 567 0.83 -6.03 18.04
C LEU A 567 0.28 -5.18 19.19
N PHE A 568 1.14 -4.71 20.08
CA PHE A 568 0.77 -3.76 21.12
C PHE A 568 1.68 -2.54 21.07
N ALA A 569 1.24 -1.42 21.64
CA ALA A 569 2.06 -0.23 21.75
C ALA A 569 2.11 0.32 23.16
N THR A 570 3.32 0.58 23.66
CA THR A 570 3.50 1.42 24.83
C THR A 570 3.18 2.86 24.44
N CYS A 571 2.51 3.62 25.31
CA CYS A 571 2.17 5.02 24.99
C CYS A 571 2.08 5.89 26.23
N PHE A 572 2.69 7.08 26.18
CA PHE A 572 2.46 8.14 27.14
C PHE A 572 1.68 9.27 26.44
N TYR A 573 0.52 9.62 26.98
CA TYR A 573 -0.31 10.72 26.48
C TYR A 573 -0.61 11.71 27.61
N ALA A 574 -0.34 13.00 27.37
CA ALA A 574 -0.61 14.06 28.33
C ALA A 574 -1.29 15.28 27.69
N VAL A 575 -2.04 16.01 28.50
CA VAL A 575 -2.66 17.29 28.20
C VAL A 575 -2.15 18.33 29.19
N VAL A 576 -1.50 19.37 28.68
CA VAL A 576 -0.92 20.49 29.42
C VAL A 576 -1.85 21.70 29.30
N ASP A 577 -2.32 22.26 30.41
CA ASP A 577 -2.97 23.58 30.42
C ASP A 577 -1.88 24.66 30.42
N THR A 578 -1.76 25.38 29.31
CA THR A 578 -0.73 26.41 29.07
C THR A 578 -0.89 27.66 29.92
N ARG A 579 -1.96 27.77 30.73
CA ARG A 579 -2.18 28.87 31.67
C ARG A 579 -1.80 28.50 33.10
N SER A 580 -2.01 27.25 33.52
CA SER A 580 -1.73 26.84 34.90
C SER A 580 -0.44 26.04 35.06
N GLY A 581 0.08 25.44 33.98
CA GLY A 581 1.11 24.41 34.06
C GLY A 581 0.59 23.10 34.67
N GLU A 582 -0.73 22.92 34.77
CA GLU A 582 -1.32 21.64 35.19
C GLU A 582 -1.27 20.64 34.04
N VAL A 583 -0.73 19.46 34.30
CA VAL A 583 -0.57 18.38 33.32
C VAL A 583 -1.38 17.17 33.79
N ALA A 584 -2.41 16.82 33.03
CA ALA A 584 -3.08 15.53 33.18
C ALA A 584 -2.46 14.53 32.21
N PHE A 585 -2.20 13.30 32.64
CA PHE A 585 -1.54 12.29 31.82
C PHE A 585 -2.09 10.88 32.05
N CYS A 586 -1.89 10.02 31.07
CA CYS A 586 -2.03 8.57 31.18
C CYS A 586 -0.78 7.91 30.60
N ASN A 587 -0.31 6.86 31.28
CA ASN A 587 0.84 6.06 30.85
C ASN A 587 0.40 4.61 30.62
N ALA A 588 0.28 4.22 29.36
CA ALA A 588 0.00 2.87 28.89
C ALA A 588 1.32 2.07 28.69
N GLY A 589 2.00 1.74 29.78
CA GLY A 589 3.18 0.85 29.79
C GLY A 589 4.48 1.45 29.23
N HIS A 590 4.56 2.76 29.09
CA HIS A 590 5.70 3.50 28.53
C HIS A 590 6.69 3.95 29.63
N PRO A 591 7.96 4.27 29.31
CA PRO A 591 8.88 4.91 30.24
C PRO A 591 8.29 6.18 30.90
N PRO A 592 8.59 6.43 32.19
CA PRO A 592 8.04 7.58 32.92
C PRO A 592 8.63 8.89 32.40
N PRO A 593 7.84 9.99 32.35
CA PRO A 593 8.36 11.28 31.96
C PRO A 593 9.34 11.81 33.02
N LEU A 594 10.44 12.41 32.57
CA LEU A 594 11.40 13.10 33.43
C LEU A 594 11.11 14.61 33.42
N ILE A 595 11.06 15.23 34.60
CA ILE A 595 10.90 16.68 34.73
C ILE A 595 12.18 17.28 35.27
N LEU A 596 12.85 18.07 34.45
CA LEU A 596 13.98 18.91 34.83
C LEU A 596 13.45 20.17 35.52
N ARG A 597 13.51 20.19 36.86
CA ARG A 597 13.04 21.29 37.72
C ARG A 597 14.07 22.41 37.76
N GLN A 598 13.76 23.55 37.13
CA GLN A 598 14.60 24.76 37.05
C GLN A 598 16.09 24.49 36.76
N GLY A 599 16.38 23.42 36.00
CA GLY A 599 17.72 22.97 35.66
C GLY A 599 18.59 22.40 36.79
N GLN A 600 18.03 22.13 37.98
CA GLN A 600 18.81 21.63 39.14
C GLN A 600 18.51 20.17 39.50
N ASN A 601 17.22 19.80 39.55
CA ASN A 601 16.78 18.45 39.89
C ASN A 601 16.05 17.80 38.71
N VAL A 602 16.04 16.47 38.67
CA VAL A 602 15.33 15.67 37.67
C VAL A 602 14.43 14.69 38.43
N ASP A 603 13.11 14.86 38.28
CA ASP A 603 12.09 14.04 38.92
C ASP A 603 11.45 13.10 37.88
N ALA A 604 11.32 11.81 38.18
CA ALA A 604 10.59 10.85 37.33
C ALA A 604 9.16 10.68 37.84
N ILE A 605 8.14 11.03 37.05
CA ILE A 605 6.74 10.87 37.47
C ILE A 605 6.29 9.43 37.24
N ARG A 606 5.93 8.74 38.33
CA ARG A 606 5.60 7.31 38.34
C ARG A 606 4.23 7.01 38.93
N ASP A 607 3.41 8.04 39.14
CA ASP A 607 2.15 7.97 39.89
C ASP A 607 1.07 7.14 39.19
N VAL A 608 1.17 6.98 37.86
CA VAL A 608 0.26 6.17 37.04
C VAL A 608 1.08 5.32 36.05
N SER A 609 0.71 4.04 35.94
CA SER A 609 1.24 3.08 34.98
C SER A 609 0.17 2.03 34.69
N GLY A 610 -0.14 1.82 33.42
CA GLY A 610 -1.12 0.86 32.90
C GLY A 610 -0.50 -0.13 31.90
N VAL A 611 -1.35 -0.95 31.29
CA VAL A 611 -0.95 -1.95 30.29
C VAL A 611 -0.79 -1.30 28.91
N ALA A 612 0.11 -1.79 28.06
CA ALA A 612 0.24 -1.32 26.68
C ALA A 612 -1.08 -1.41 25.87
N LEU A 613 -1.26 -0.49 24.92
CA LEU A 613 -2.42 -0.44 24.03
C LEU A 613 -2.45 -1.64 23.08
N GLY A 614 -3.63 -2.17 22.76
CA GLY A 614 -3.81 -3.28 21.81
C GLY A 614 -3.61 -4.68 22.39
N VAL A 615 -3.29 -4.80 23.69
CA VAL A 615 -3.08 -6.08 24.38
C VAL A 615 -4.39 -6.82 24.66
N MET A 616 -5.43 -6.09 25.08
CA MET A 616 -6.73 -6.66 25.44
C MET A 616 -7.83 -5.60 25.32
N GLU A 617 -9.01 -5.99 24.86
CA GLU A 617 -10.21 -5.16 24.86
C GLU A 617 -10.63 -4.75 26.29
N ASP A 618 -11.34 -3.62 26.41
CA ASP A 618 -11.97 -3.13 27.65
C ASP A 618 -11.04 -2.94 28.87
N LEU A 619 -9.75 -2.67 28.65
CA LEU A 619 -8.82 -2.22 29.69
C LEU A 619 -9.16 -0.78 30.15
N GLU A 620 -9.24 -0.59 31.46
CA GLU A 620 -9.34 0.73 32.10
C GLU A 620 -7.96 1.39 32.21
N TYR A 621 -7.93 2.71 32.09
CA TYR A 621 -6.71 3.52 32.10
C TYR A 621 -6.85 4.71 33.04
N ASP A 622 -6.02 4.75 34.08
CA ASP A 622 -6.02 5.82 35.08
C ASP A 622 -5.47 7.14 34.50
N THR A 623 -5.95 8.27 35.05
CA THR A 623 -5.43 9.61 34.73
C THR A 623 -4.70 10.18 35.94
N GLY A 624 -3.39 10.38 35.81
CA GLY A 624 -2.55 11.05 36.78
C GLY A 624 -2.50 12.56 36.52
N THR A 625 -2.06 13.32 37.52
CA THR A 625 -1.89 14.78 37.40
C THR A 625 -0.62 15.25 38.10
N PHE A 626 0.15 16.11 37.44
CA PHE A 626 1.26 16.85 38.06
C PHE A 626 1.25 18.32 37.61
N THR A 627 2.13 19.14 38.16
CA THR A 627 2.27 20.56 37.78
C THR A 627 3.72 20.87 37.39
N ILE A 628 3.89 21.65 36.32
CA ILE A 628 5.16 22.22 35.88
C ILE A 628 5.18 23.72 36.18
N ALA A 629 6.31 24.21 36.71
CA ALA A 629 6.54 25.64 36.90
C ALA A 629 7.15 26.26 35.63
N PRO A 630 7.09 27.59 35.46
CA PRO A 630 7.94 28.28 34.49
C PRO A 630 9.41 27.88 34.65
N ASP A 631 10.10 27.75 33.52
CA ASP A 631 11.46 27.22 33.34
C ASP A 631 11.63 25.70 33.59
N ASP A 632 10.58 24.95 33.97
CA ASP A 632 10.64 23.48 34.02
C ASP A 632 10.57 22.88 32.60
N THR A 633 11.30 21.77 32.40
CA THR A 633 11.30 21.01 31.13
C THR A 633 10.83 19.58 31.35
N ILE A 634 9.80 19.15 30.62
CA ILE A 634 9.38 17.75 30.49
C ILE A 634 10.24 17.10 29.40
N VAL A 635 10.82 15.95 29.69
CA VAL A 635 11.54 15.09 28.75
C VAL A 635 10.85 13.73 28.70
N LEU A 636 10.31 13.40 27.52
CA LEU A 636 9.77 12.09 27.17
C LEU A 636 10.77 11.36 26.29
N TYR A 637 10.86 10.03 26.43
CA TYR A 637 11.81 9.20 25.71
C TYR A 637 11.28 7.77 25.55
N THR A 638 11.62 7.12 24.44
CA THR A 638 11.40 5.69 24.23
C THR A 638 12.51 4.86 24.88
N ASP A 639 12.24 3.58 25.12
CA ASP A 639 13.16 2.69 25.85
C ASP A 639 14.50 2.52 25.12
N GLY A 640 14.56 2.64 23.79
CA GLY A 640 15.79 2.67 23.01
C GLY A 640 16.84 3.71 23.44
N VAL A 641 16.46 4.78 24.16
CA VAL A 641 17.43 5.68 24.84
C VAL A 641 18.12 4.98 26.01
N THR A 642 17.35 4.27 26.85
CA THR A 642 17.84 3.60 28.07
C THR A 642 18.37 2.19 27.82
N GLU A 643 17.91 1.52 26.76
CA GLU A 643 18.35 0.19 26.33
C GLU A 643 19.45 0.24 25.25
N ALA A 644 19.92 1.44 24.88
CA ALA A 644 21.12 1.63 24.09
C ALA A 644 22.31 0.89 24.72
N GLN A 645 23.02 0.08 23.93
CA GLN A 645 24.07 -0.83 24.39
C GLN A 645 25.46 -0.38 23.93
N ASP A 646 26.45 -0.50 24.81
CA ASP A 646 27.85 -0.45 24.42
C ASP A 646 28.32 -1.78 23.78
N VAL A 647 29.56 -1.82 23.29
CA VAL A 647 30.19 -3.03 22.73
C VAL A 647 30.33 -4.21 23.73
N SER A 648 29.99 -4.00 25.00
CA SER A 648 29.99 -5.00 26.07
C SER A 648 28.56 -5.42 26.48
N GLU A 649 27.55 -5.06 25.69
CA GLU A 649 26.11 -5.28 25.97
C GLU A 649 25.63 -4.60 27.27
N THR A 650 26.34 -3.56 27.74
CA THR A 650 25.94 -2.78 28.91
C THR A 650 24.94 -1.70 28.49
N LEU A 651 23.78 -1.64 29.15
CA LEU A 651 22.75 -0.64 28.88
C LEU A 651 23.17 0.76 29.35
N TYR A 652 22.72 1.79 28.64
CA TYR A 652 22.88 3.19 29.03
C TYR A 652 22.14 3.50 30.33
N ASP A 653 20.96 2.92 30.54
CA ASP A 653 20.14 3.00 31.76
C ASP A 653 19.55 4.39 32.12
N GLU A 654 18.42 4.38 32.84
CA GLU A 654 17.74 5.59 33.30
C GLU A 654 18.59 6.43 34.30
N PRO A 655 19.31 5.83 35.27
CA PRO A 655 20.25 6.58 36.10
C PRO A 655 21.27 7.44 35.34
N ARG A 656 21.82 6.99 34.20
CA ARG A 656 22.70 7.83 33.37
C ARG A 656 21.94 8.92 32.63
N LEU A 657 20.76 8.63 32.09
CA LEU A 657 19.90 9.64 31.47
C LEU A 657 19.61 10.79 32.47
N ILE A 658 19.22 10.44 33.70
CA ILE A 658 19.04 11.38 34.81
C ILE A 658 20.33 12.14 35.13
N GLN A 659 21.49 11.47 35.12
CA GLN A 659 22.78 12.12 35.35
C GLN A 659 23.15 13.12 34.23
N THR A 660 22.86 12.80 32.98
CA THR A 660 23.11 13.66 31.81
C THR A 660 22.17 14.88 31.78
N LEU A 661 20.93 14.74 32.28
CA LEU A 661 19.98 15.84 32.38
C LEU A 661 20.25 16.78 33.57
N ARG A 662 20.89 16.30 34.65
CA ARG A 662 21.20 17.12 35.84
C ARG A 662 22.17 18.27 35.53
N GLY A 663 21.79 19.48 35.94
CA GLY A 663 22.62 20.67 35.80
C GLY A 663 22.58 21.33 34.42
N LEU A 664 21.78 20.81 33.49
CA LEU A 664 21.36 21.57 32.31
C LEU A 664 20.44 22.69 32.81
N GLY A 665 20.81 23.96 32.59
CA GLY A 665 19.96 25.10 32.95
C GLY A 665 18.67 25.17 32.13
N PRO A 666 17.88 26.27 32.23
CA PRO A 666 16.76 26.52 31.31
C PRO A 666 17.28 26.78 29.89
N ILE A 667 17.54 25.68 29.16
CA ILE A 667 18.05 25.66 27.79
C ILE A 667 16.93 25.37 26.79
N HIS A 668 17.21 25.54 25.49
CA HIS A 668 16.21 25.25 24.44
C HIS A 668 15.89 23.74 24.43
N PRO A 669 14.63 23.30 24.23
CA PRO A 669 14.27 21.87 24.20
C PRO A 669 15.12 21.02 23.25
N GLU A 670 15.48 21.59 22.09
CA GLU A 670 16.43 21.01 21.12
C GLU A 670 17.81 20.73 21.71
N GLN A 671 18.34 21.64 22.55
CA GLN A 671 19.65 21.48 23.20
C GLN A 671 19.61 20.39 24.28
N VAL A 672 18.45 20.12 24.88
CA VAL A 672 18.26 18.97 25.78
C VAL A 672 18.40 17.67 24.99
N ILE A 673 17.61 17.51 23.91
CA ILE A 673 17.63 16.33 23.04
C ILE A 673 19.03 16.12 22.44
N ALA A 674 19.63 17.16 21.86
CA ALA A 674 20.98 17.09 21.29
C ALA A 674 22.08 16.83 22.35
N THR A 675 21.82 17.02 23.65
CA THR A 675 22.75 16.65 24.73
C THR A 675 22.57 15.21 25.17
N VAL A 676 21.34 14.72 25.26
CA VAL A 676 21.07 13.29 25.52
C VAL A 676 21.59 12.44 24.36
N GLN A 677 21.28 12.81 23.11
CA GLN A 677 21.74 12.09 21.92
C GLN A 677 23.26 11.93 21.90
N ARG A 678 24.02 13.02 22.07
CA ARG A 678 25.50 12.96 22.14
C ARG A 678 26.03 12.12 23.30
N ALA A 679 25.30 12.03 24.41
CA ALA A 679 25.69 11.20 25.55
C ALA A 679 25.45 9.70 25.28
N VAL A 680 24.36 9.37 24.57
CA VAL A 680 24.06 8.00 24.10
C VAL A 680 25.07 7.58 23.02
N GLU A 681 25.29 8.41 21.99
CA GLU A 681 26.30 8.17 20.94
C GLU A 681 27.70 7.92 21.53
N ALA A 682 28.13 8.75 22.49
CA ALA A 682 29.42 8.61 23.16
C ALA A 682 29.52 7.38 24.09
N PHE A 683 28.39 6.78 24.49
CA PHE A 683 28.34 5.56 25.29
C PHE A 683 28.31 4.31 24.40
N VAL A 684 27.50 4.31 23.34
CA VAL A 684 27.36 3.21 22.36
C VAL A 684 28.67 3.01 21.57
N GLY A 685 29.31 4.11 21.16
CA GLY A 685 30.56 4.06 20.38
C GLY A 685 30.37 3.43 19.00
N ASP A 686 31.15 2.40 18.68
CA ASP A 686 31.09 1.68 17.39
C ASP A 686 30.02 0.56 17.36
N ALA A 687 29.21 0.39 18.42
CA ALA A 687 28.16 -0.62 18.46
C ALA A 687 26.95 -0.23 17.56
N PRO A 688 26.27 -1.19 16.91
CA PRO A 688 25.07 -0.91 16.13
C PRO A 688 23.90 -0.51 17.05
N GLN A 689 23.05 0.41 16.58
CA GLN A 689 21.85 0.83 17.30
C GLN A 689 20.90 -0.37 17.51
N PHE A 690 20.48 -0.57 18.77
CA PHE A 690 19.67 -1.72 19.17
C PHE A 690 18.16 -1.52 18.94
N ASP A 691 17.66 -0.33 19.31
CA ASP A 691 16.26 0.07 19.11
C ASP A 691 16.11 1.50 18.63
N ASP A 692 14.92 1.85 18.16
CA ASP A 692 14.58 3.20 17.75
C ASP A 692 14.77 4.19 18.91
N ILE A 693 15.33 5.36 18.61
CA ILE A 693 15.63 6.39 19.62
C ILE A 693 14.72 7.58 19.36
N THR A 694 13.70 7.74 20.20
CA THR A 694 12.75 8.87 20.11
C THR A 694 12.71 9.65 21.40
N MET A 695 12.71 10.98 21.27
CA MET A 695 12.69 11.92 22.38
C MET A 695 11.78 13.10 22.05
N LEU A 696 11.03 13.57 23.04
CA LEU A 696 10.24 14.81 22.99
C LEU A 696 10.56 15.64 24.23
N SER A 697 10.93 16.90 24.03
CA SER A 697 11.28 17.85 25.08
C SER A 697 10.35 19.06 24.99
N LEU A 698 9.72 19.42 26.11
CA LEU A 698 8.84 20.58 26.24
C LEU A 698 9.29 21.42 27.43
N ARG A 699 9.63 22.70 27.21
CA ARG A 699 9.86 23.68 28.29
C ARG A 699 8.64 24.58 28.43
N PHE A 700 8.22 24.81 29.67
CA PHE A 700 7.14 25.74 29.98
C PHE A 700 7.73 27.11 30.32
N ASP A 701 7.42 28.12 29.52
CA ASP A 701 8.08 29.44 29.60
C ASP A 701 7.26 30.42 30.43
N ARG A 702 5.95 30.52 30.16
CA ARG A 702 5.11 31.59 30.71
C ARG A 702 3.64 31.18 30.89
N VAL A 703 3.09 31.61 32.01
CA VAL A 703 1.64 31.65 32.26
C VAL A 703 1.04 32.84 31.50
N SER A 704 0.14 32.57 30.54
CA SER A 704 -0.66 33.60 29.88
C SER A 704 -1.67 34.24 30.84
N VAL A 705 -1.29 35.36 31.47
CA VAL A 705 -2.18 36.18 32.30
C VAL A 705 -3.06 37.06 31.40
N HIS A 706 -4.34 36.72 31.28
CA HIS A 706 -5.34 37.62 30.69
C HIS A 706 -5.97 38.47 31.79
N ASP A 707 -5.89 39.80 31.65
CA ASP A 707 -6.33 40.76 32.65
C ASP A 707 -7.87 40.83 32.67
N GLY A 708 -8.50 40.07 33.58
CA GLY A 708 -9.92 39.74 33.45
C GLY A 708 -10.56 39.08 34.66
N GLY A 709 -10.41 39.66 35.85
CA GLY A 709 -11.20 39.31 37.03
C GLY A 709 -10.66 38.14 37.87
N ILE A 710 -10.38 38.44 39.15
CA ILE A 710 -10.03 37.42 40.14
C ILE A 710 -11.31 36.73 40.64
N GLU A 711 -11.63 35.55 40.07
CA GLU A 711 -12.37 34.51 40.79
C GLU A 711 -11.41 33.38 41.14
N THR A 712 -10.98 33.35 42.41
CA THR A 712 -10.08 32.34 42.94
C THR A 712 -10.85 31.10 43.42
N GLN A 713 -10.26 29.93 43.16
CA GLN A 713 -10.62 28.58 43.63
C GLN A 713 -11.77 27.83 42.92
N GLN A 714 -11.46 26.58 42.54
CA GLN A 714 -12.34 25.53 42.00
C GLN A 714 -12.78 25.61 40.52
N ARG A 715 -11.83 25.78 39.60
CA ARG A 715 -11.89 25.11 38.29
C ARG A 715 -10.94 23.91 38.26
N ARG A 716 -11.37 22.83 38.91
CA ARG A 716 -10.81 21.48 38.76
C ARG A 716 -10.96 21.05 37.30
N LEU A 717 -10.00 20.32 36.72
CA LEU A 717 -10.16 19.76 35.36
C LEU A 717 -11.53 19.06 35.25
N MET A 718 -12.39 19.64 34.41
CA MET A 718 -13.74 19.17 34.10
C MET A 718 -13.89 18.89 32.60
N LEU A 719 -12.78 18.56 31.96
CA LEU A 719 -12.82 17.50 30.99
C LEU A 719 -12.75 16.18 31.81
N THR A 720 -13.92 15.52 31.89
CA THR A 720 -14.21 14.15 32.34
C THR A 720 -15.03 14.00 33.61
N GLY A 721 -16.15 13.29 33.47
CA GLY A 721 -17.04 12.91 34.56
C GLY A 721 -16.52 11.72 35.34
N PHE A 722 -15.31 11.81 35.88
CA PHE A 722 -14.73 10.81 36.77
C PHE A 722 -14.93 11.24 38.23
N GLN A 723 -15.61 10.41 39.04
CA GLN A 723 -15.75 10.60 40.48
C GLN A 723 -14.83 9.61 41.22
N GLY A 724 -13.60 10.03 41.50
CA GLY A 724 -12.66 9.26 42.33
C GLY A 724 -13.12 9.18 43.80
N SER A 725 -12.97 8.00 44.41
CA SER A 725 -13.48 7.67 45.74
C SER A 725 -12.41 7.60 46.84
N GLY A 726 -12.57 8.38 47.92
CA GLY A 726 -11.82 8.27 49.20
C GLY A 726 -10.40 8.88 49.19
N GLY A 727 -9.82 9.36 50.30
CA GLY A 727 -10.31 9.49 51.69
C GLY A 727 -9.29 10.20 52.62
N GLU A 728 -9.58 10.26 53.92
CA GLU A 728 -8.82 10.93 55.05
C GLU A 728 -9.06 12.45 55.22
N ALA A 729 -9.81 12.93 56.24
CA ALA A 729 -9.51 13.12 57.68
C ALA A 729 -8.71 14.42 57.95
N VAL A 730 -9.00 15.34 58.91
CA VAL A 730 -9.25 15.31 60.39
C VAL A 730 -9.73 16.75 60.81
N PRO A 731 -10.31 17.11 62.00
CA PRO A 731 -11.30 16.52 62.93
C PRO A 731 -12.57 17.43 63.16
N GLU A 732 -13.46 17.05 64.09
CA GLU A 732 -14.66 17.81 64.53
C GLU A 732 -14.39 19.05 65.44
N PRO A 733 -15.45 19.80 65.86
CA PRO A 733 -16.11 19.42 67.14
C PRO A 733 -17.65 19.54 67.21
N VAL A 734 -18.29 18.46 67.71
CA VAL A 734 -19.36 18.42 68.74
C VAL A 734 -20.77 18.98 68.43
N SER A 735 -21.76 18.08 68.37
CA SER A 735 -22.99 18.16 69.19
C SER A 735 -23.70 16.79 69.33
N THR A 736 -24.37 16.56 70.47
CA THR A 736 -24.77 15.24 71.00
C THR A 736 -26.23 14.81 70.68
N PRO A 737 -26.61 13.52 70.89
CA PRO A 737 -27.58 12.80 70.01
C PRO A 737 -28.94 12.45 70.64
N SER A 738 -29.87 11.87 69.84
CA SER A 738 -30.81 10.75 70.13
C SER A 738 -31.87 10.58 69.01
N PRO A 739 -32.65 9.48 68.90
CA PRO A 739 -32.19 8.12 68.54
C PRO A 739 -33.01 7.48 67.38
N THR A 740 -32.49 6.40 66.79
CA THR A 740 -33.15 5.58 65.74
C THR A 740 -34.19 4.59 66.28
N PRO A 741 -35.14 4.14 65.43
CA PRO A 741 -35.62 2.77 65.40
C PRO A 741 -35.11 2.00 64.16
N PRO A 742 -35.03 0.66 64.19
CA PRO A 742 -34.31 -0.13 63.19
C PRO A 742 -35.18 -0.56 62.00
N SER A 743 -34.55 -0.72 60.83
CA SER A 743 -35.07 -1.49 59.69
C SER A 743 -34.15 -2.68 59.37
N THR A 744 -34.75 -3.77 58.89
CA THR A 744 -34.16 -5.13 58.86
C THR A 744 -33.26 -5.40 57.65
N PRO A 745 -32.23 -6.27 57.78
CA PRO A 745 -31.38 -6.67 56.66
C PRO A 745 -32.09 -7.65 55.71
N VAL A 746 -31.85 -7.48 54.41
CA VAL A 746 -32.29 -8.37 53.33
C VAL A 746 -31.17 -9.37 53.01
N PRO A 747 -31.44 -10.69 52.88
CA PRO A 747 -30.41 -11.69 52.60
C PRO A 747 -30.03 -11.76 51.11
N PRO A 748 -28.81 -12.24 50.77
CA PRO A 748 -28.36 -12.37 49.39
C PRO A 748 -28.98 -13.59 48.67
N PRO A 749 -29.14 -13.54 47.33
CA PRO A 749 -29.65 -14.68 46.55
C PRO A 749 -28.62 -15.81 46.42
N ALA A 750 -29.12 -17.05 46.41
CA ALA A 750 -28.32 -18.27 46.33
C ALA A 750 -27.90 -18.63 44.89
N PRO A 751 -26.78 -19.37 44.69
CA PRO A 751 -26.31 -19.76 43.36
C PRO A 751 -27.18 -20.85 42.72
N ILE A 752 -27.46 -20.72 41.42
CA ILE A 752 -28.17 -21.73 40.62
C ILE A 752 -27.16 -22.69 39.99
N ALA A 753 -27.39 -23.99 40.17
CA ALA A 753 -26.47 -25.05 39.77
C ALA A 753 -26.54 -25.39 38.27
N VAL A 754 -25.39 -25.81 37.75
CA VAL A 754 -25.22 -26.34 36.39
C VAL A 754 -25.87 -27.71 36.25
N SER A 755 -26.60 -27.94 35.15
CA SER A 755 -27.02 -29.29 34.72
C SER A 755 -26.56 -29.58 33.29
N VAL A 756 -25.57 -30.46 33.16
CA VAL A 756 -25.08 -30.96 31.86
C VAL A 756 -26.07 -32.00 31.30
N SER A 757 -26.33 -31.97 29.99
CA SER A 757 -26.95 -33.10 29.28
C SER A 757 -26.45 -33.20 27.85
N ALA A 758 -26.25 -34.43 27.39
CA ALA A 758 -25.36 -34.74 26.28
C ALA A 758 -26.04 -34.87 24.91
N VAL A 759 -25.19 -34.79 23.88
CA VAL A 759 -25.45 -34.88 22.44
C VAL A 759 -26.36 -36.04 22.02
N ARG A 760 -27.30 -35.77 21.10
CA ARG A 760 -27.81 -36.77 20.14
C ARG A 760 -28.19 -36.13 18.80
N ALA A 761 -27.72 -36.69 17.69
CA ALA A 761 -27.94 -36.16 16.34
C ALA A 761 -29.33 -36.53 15.75
N PRO A 762 -29.89 -35.71 14.85
CA PRO A 762 -31.06 -36.05 14.04
C PRO A 762 -30.68 -36.66 12.67
N ALA A 763 -31.57 -37.51 12.13
CA ALA A 763 -31.37 -38.23 10.88
C ALA A 763 -32.10 -37.59 9.67
N ALA A 764 -31.72 -38.01 8.46
CA ALA A 764 -32.31 -37.55 7.20
C ALA A 764 -33.68 -38.17 6.89
N PRO A 765 -34.57 -37.49 6.13
CA PRO A 765 -35.72 -38.08 5.47
C PRO A 765 -35.62 -38.09 3.92
N THR A 766 -36.51 -38.88 3.28
CA THR A 766 -36.41 -39.38 1.90
C THR A 766 -37.46 -38.81 0.92
N ASN A 767 -37.16 -38.84 -0.39
CA ASN A 767 -38.09 -38.52 -1.50
C ASN A 767 -39.24 -39.54 -1.65
N PRO A 768 -40.41 -39.12 -2.19
CA PRO A 768 -40.92 -39.71 -3.46
C PRO A 768 -41.70 -38.68 -4.35
N PRO A 769 -42.44 -39.05 -5.43
CA PRO A 769 -41.92 -39.19 -6.80
C PRO A 769 -42.65 -38.35 -7.89
N ALA A 770 -42.12 -38.37 -9.12
CA ALA A 770 -42.56 -37.53 -10.26
C ALA A 770 -43.68 -38.08 -11.17
N LYS A 771 -44.31 -37.21 -11.99
CA LYS A 771 -44.95 -37.57 -13.28
C LYS A 771 -45.11 -36.35 -14.25
N ARG A 772 -44.93 -36.59 -15.56
CA ARG A 772 -45.15 -35.65 -16.69
C ARG A 772 -46.59 -35.78 -17.26
N PRO A 773 -47.11 -34.79 -18.02
CA PRO A 773 -47.14 -34.86 -19.51
C PRO A 773 -46.96 -33.45 -20.17
N ARG A 774 -46.95 -33.17 -21.49
CA ARG A 774 -46.84 -33.92 -22.78
C ARG A 774 -46.22 -32.97 -23.86
N ILE A 775 -46.21 -33.36 -25.15
CA ILE A 775 -45.91 -32.50 -26.33
C ILE A 775 -47.02 -32.72 -27.39
N MET A 776 -47.33 -31.71 -28.22
CA MET A 776 -48.07 -31.84 -29.48
C MET A 776 -47.47 -30.92 -30.57
N VAL A 777 -47.62 -31.24 -31.86
CA VAL A 777 -46.79 -30.72 -32.98
C VAL A 777 -47.64 -30.42 -34.23
N GLN A 778 -47.16 -29.50 -35.11
CA GLN A 778 -47.42 -29.29 -36.56
C GLN A 778 -48.12 -27.96 -36.97
N PRO A 779 -47.97 -27.45 -38.23
CA PRO A 779 -46.85 -27.60 -39.20
C PRO A 779 -46.44 -26.33 -40.03
N VAL A 780 -45.21 -26.37 -40.58
CA VAL A 780 -44.65 -25.87 -41.87
C VAL A 780 -45.30 -24.70 -42.66
N SER A 781 -44.47 -23.72 -43.08
CA SER A 781 -44.54 -22.98 -44.37
C SER A 781 -43.22 -22.24 -44.72
N ALA A 782 -42.94 -22.05 -46.02
CA ALA A 782 -41.86 -21.25 -46.65
C ALA A 782 -42.35 -20.82 -48.07
N PRO A 783 -41.61 -20.12 -48.97
CA PRO A 783 -40.35 -19.33 -48.91
C PRO A 783 -40.45 -17.92 -49.60
N THR A 784 -39.38 -17.10 -49.57
CA THR A 784 -38.96 -16.03 -50.56
C THR A 784 -37.75 -15.26 -49.96
N SER A 785 -36.76 -14.66 -50.63
CA SER A 785 -36.19 -14.58 -51.99
C SER A 785 -35.02 -13.55 -51.93
N ALA A 786 -33.92 -13.73 -52.68
CA ALA A 786 -32.75 -12.82 -52.67
C ALA A 786 -32.99 -11.50 -53.48
N PRO A 787 -32.07 -10.49 -53.44
CA PRO A 787 -30.87 -10.53 -54.30
C PRO A 787 -29.57 -9.87 -53.75
N ALA A 788 -28.45 -10.13 -54.42
CA ALA A 788 -27.18 -9.35 -54.41
C ALA A 788 -27.10 -8.51 -55.72
N PRO A 789 -26.13 -7.57 -56.03
CA PRO A 789 -24.65 -7.81 -55.94
C PRO A 789 -23.64 -6.59 -55.89
N THR A 790 -22.37 -6.83 -55.46
CA THR A 790 -21.06 -6.31 -56.01
C THR A 790 -20.72 -4.76 -56.09
N PRO A 791 -19.47 -4.32 -56.45
CA PRO A 791 -18.13 -4.65 -55.89
C PRO A 791 -17.06 -3.49 -55.86
N ALA A 792 -15.94 -3.69 -55.13
CA ALA A 792 -14.53 -3.27 -55.46
C ALA A 792 -14.17 -1.74 -55.59
N PRO A 793 -12.86 -1.31 -55.68
CA PRO A 793 -11.61 -2.08 -55.79
C PRO A 793 -10.39 -1.69 -54.90
N THR A 794 -9.38 -2.57 -54.92
CA THR A 794 -7.95 -2.42 -54.51
C THR A 794 -7.15 -1.56 -55.54
N PRO A 795 -5.81 -1.24 -55.38
CA PRO A 795 -4.75 -2.22 -55.76
C PRO A 795 -3.27 -2.04 -55.24
N THR A 796 -2.51 -3.15 -55.17
CA THR A 796 -1.08 -3.41 -55.60
C THR A 796 0.15 -2.54 -55.17
N VAL A 797 1.43 -2.98 -55.22
CA VAL A 797 2.18 -4.28 -55.02
C VAL A 797 3.71 -4.08 -55.28
N ALA A 798 4.59 -4.58 -54.38
CA ALA A 798 6.00 -5.07 -54.56
C ALA A 798 7.09 -4.18 -55.25
N PRO A 799 8.39 -4.59 -55.41
CA PRO A 799 9.13 -5.79 -54.93
C PRO A 799 10.52 -5.54 -54.25
N ALA A 800 11.20 -6.62 -53.80
CA ALA A 800 12.56 -6.67 -53.22
C ALA A 800 13.70 -6.73 -54.29
N PRO A 801 15.02 -6.69 -53.95
CA PRO A 801 15.75 -7.96 -53.68
C PRO A 801 17.08 -7.95 -52.82
N ALA A 802 17.26 -9.03 -52.03
CA ALA A 802 18.42 -9.95 -51.90
C ALA A 802 19.88 -9.58 -51.45
N LYS A 803 20.44 -10.54 -50.66
CA LYS A 803 21.85 -11.01 -50.42
C LYS A 803 22.59 -10.60 -49.12
N ALA A 804 23.13 -11.62 -48.44
CA ALA A 804 24.17 -11.59 -47.39
C ALA A 804 25.57 -11.94 -47.99
N PRO A 805 26.73 -11.82 -47.27
CA PRO A 805 27.15 -12.91 -46.35
C PRO A 805 28.17 -12.61 -45.19
N VAL A 806 28.21 -13.50 -44.17
CA VAL A 806 29.39 -14.10 -43.48
C VAL A 806 30.27 -13.33 -42.44
N MET A 807 30.24 -13.88 -41.20
CA MET A 807 31.27 -14.13 -40.14
C MET A 807 32.48 -13.19 -39.85
N ALA A 808 32.78 -13.04 -38.54
CA ALA A 808 33.98 -13.55 -37.79
C ALA A 808 34.38 -12.61 -36.60
N VAL A 809 35.03 -12.97 -35.47
CA VAL A 809 35.45 -14.22 -34.77
C VAL A 809 36.08 -13.86 -33.39
N SER A 810 35.88 -14.66 -32.31
CA SER A 810 36.74 -14.82 -31.09
C SER A 810 37.03 -13.60 -30.16
N THR A 811 37.42 -13.72 -28.86
CA THR A 811 37.53 -14.84 -27.88
C THR A 811 37.72 -14.31 -26.45
N ALA A 812 37.20 -15.05 -25.44
CA ALA A 812 37.82 -15.48 -24.15
C ALA A 812 38.86 -14.59 -23.41
N LYS A 813 38.98 -14.60 -22.07
CA LYS A 813 38.91 -15.77 -21.16
C LYS A 813 38.91 -15.37 -19.66
N LEU A 814 38.35 -16.23 -18.80
CA LEU A 814 38.47 -16.19 -17.33
C LEU A 814 39.92 -16.45 -16.85
N ILE A 815 40.23 -16.03 -15.60
CA ILE A 815 40.66 -16.85 -14.42
C ILE A 815 41.15 -15.87 -13.30
N LYS A 816 40.43 -15.69 -12.17
CA LYS A 816 40.54 -16.44 -10.88
C LYS A 816 41.96 -16.46 -10.25
N THR A 817 42.16 -15.82 -9.08
CA THR A 817 42.37 -16.46 -7.75
C THR A 817 42.97 -15.51 -6.69
N ASP A 818 42.23 -15.34 -5.58
CA ASP A 818 42.59 -15.49 -4.15
C ASP A 818 43.87 -14.95 -3.46
N ALA A 819 43.66 -14.72 -2.14
CA ALA A 819 44.58 -14.87 -1.00
C ALA A 819 45.37 -13.66 -0.43
N ALA A 820 44.73 -12.99 0.54
CA ALA A 820 45.14 -12.84 1.95
C ALA A 820 46.53 -12.29 2.39
N LYS A 821 46.48 -11.20 3.21
CA LYS A 821 47.12 -10.92 4.54
C LYS A 821 48.59 -11.36 4.82
N PRO A 822 49.40 -10.56 5.56
CA PRO A 822 49.12 -10.29 6.99
C PRO A 822 49.55 -8.89 7.53
N ALA A 823 49.42 -8.72 8.86
CA ALA A 823 49.58 -7.47 9.63
C ALA A 823 50.92 -7.36 10.41
N VAL A 824 51.13 -6.26 11.16
CA VAL A 824 51.73 -6.15 12.53
C VAL A 824 51.83 -4.65 12.97
N ALA A 825 51.74 -4.36 14.28
CA ALA A 825 51.86 -3.04 14.94
C ALA A 825 52.91 -3.11 16.10
N PRO A 826 53.06 -2.18 17.08
CA PRO A 826 52.69 -0.74 17.24
C PRO A 826 53.90 0.14 17.75
N VAL A 827 53.67 1.36 18.33
CA VAL A 827 54.34 1.98 19.54
C VAL A 827 54.46 3.55 19.57
N VAL A 828 53.68 4.20 20.46
CA VAL A 828 53.98 5.23 21.53
C VAL A 828 54.68 6.61 21.28
N ASN A 829 54.03 7.68 21.82
CA ASN A 829 54.47 9.01 22.33
C ASN A 829 55.09 10.15 21.46
N GLY A 830 54.43 11.33 21.49
CA GLY A 830 54.91 12.44 22.35
C GLY A 830 55.49 13.75 21.74
N ALA A 831 54.86 14.88 22.10
CA ALA A 831 55.41 16.24 22.30
C ALA A 831 55.55 17.26 21.13
N SER A 832 55.31 18.53 21.51
CA SER A 832 55.19 19.77 20.73
C SER A 832 56.53 20.48 20.42
N VAL A 833 56.59 21.31 19.37
CA VAL A 833 56.88 22.78 19.43
C VAL A 833 57.22 23.39 18.04
N THR A 834 56.57 24.52 17.75
CA THR A 834 56.69 25.51 16.65
C THR A 834 57.99 25.66 15.81
N LYS A 835 57.83 25.98 14.50
CA LYS A 835 58.46 27.17 13.83
C LYS A 835 57.93 27.45 12.40
N ARG A 836 57.99 28.73 11.98
CA ARG A 836 57.53 29.28 10.67
C ARG A 836 58.47 28.95 9.49
N PRO A 837 57.93 28.87 8.26
CA PRO A 837 58.41 29.69 7.12
C PRO A 837 57.22 30.40 6.42
N ARG A 838 57.28 31.66 5.94
CA ARG A 838 58.12 32.31 4.91
C ARG A 838 57.73 31.93 3.47
N VAL A 839 57.27 32.95 2.73
CA VAL A 839 56.60 32.88 1.41
C VAL A 839 57.52 32.53 0.24
N VAL A 840 57.01 31.74 -0.70
CA VAL A 840 57.46 31.65 -2.10
C VAL A 840 56.21 31.75 -3.00
N MET A 841 56.32 32.44 -4.14
CA MET A 841 55.18 32.81 -4.99
C MET A 841 54.57 31.61 -5.75
N GLN A 842 53.24 31.58 -5.85
CA GLN A 842 52.51 30.63 -6.70
C GLN A 842 52.54 31.05 -8.18
N PRO A 843 52.70 30.12 -9.14
CA PRO A 843 52.27 30.33 -10.52
C PRO A 843 50.73 30.45 -10.59
N PRO A 844 50.16 31.05 -11.66
CA PRO A 844 48.77 31.53 -11.63
C PRO A 844 47.76 30.38 -11.54
N LYS A 845 46.73 30.57 -10.71
CA LYS A 845 45.53 29.73 -10.75
C LYS A 845 44.96 29.71 -12.18
N PRO A 846 44.48 28.56 -12.69
CA PRO A 846 43.57 28.59 -13.83
C PRO A 846 42.37 29.48 -13.47
N LYS A 847 41.87 30.23 -14.46
CA LYS A 847 40.73 31.14 -14.25
C LYS A 847 39.52 30.34 -13.73
N PRO A 848 38.70 30.89 -12.83
CA PRO A 848 37.44 30.23 -12.49
C PRO A 848 36.59 30.10 -13.75
N VAL A 849 36.22 28.87 -14.08
CA VAL A 849 35.08 28.61 -14.97
C VAL A 849 33.85 29.20 -14.25
N PRO A 850 32.95 29.92 -14.96
CA PRO A 850 31.76 30.49 -14.31
C PRO A 850 30.96 29.39 -13.62
N HIS A 851 30.39 29.71 -12.44
CA HIS A 851 29.77 28.76 -11.51
C HIS A 851 28.57 27.95 -12.06
N THR A 852 28.17 28.22 -13.29
CA THR A 852 27.05 27.58 -13.99
C THR A 852 27.45 26.47 -14.95
N ARG A 853 28.74 26.04 -15.01
CA ARG A 853 29.18 24.93 -15.86
C ARG A 853 30.09 23.94 -15.15
N LEU A 854 29.90 22.67 -15.45
CA LEU A 854 30.74 21.55 -15.01
C LEU A 854 30.98 20.63 -16.23
N GLU A 855 32.22 20.18 -16.42
CA GLU A 855 32.56 19.15 -17.41
C GLU A 855 33.30 18.02 -16.67
N VAL A 856 32.84 16.78 -16.88
CA VAL A 856 33.38 15.56 -16.27
C VAL A 856 33.72 14.59 -17.39
N THR A 857 34.90 13.98 -17.32
CA THR A 857 35.21 12.78 -18.10
C THR A 857 35.16 11.58 -17.15
N ILE A 858 34.47 10.53 -17.56
CA ILE A 858 34.45 9.22 -16.91
C ILE A 858 34.98 8.17 -17.88
N ALA A 859 35.55 7.08 -17.35
CA ALA A 859 35.82 5.90 -18.15
C ALA A 859 34.50 5.21 -18.55
N ASN A 860 34.55 4.35 -19.56
CA ASN A 860 33.51 3.37 -19.86
C ASN A 860 33.46 2.22 -18.83
N ASP A 861 33.36 2.56 -17.56
CA ASP A 861 33.27 1.66 -16.41
C ASP A 861 32.06 2.07 -15.55
N LEU A 862 31.25 1.11 -15.10
CA LEU A 862 30.07 1.39 -14.28
C LEU A 862 30.44 1.85 -12.87
N ASP A 863 31.64 1.52 -12.37
CA ASP A 863 32.10 1.97 -11.05
C ASP A 863 32.33 3.51 -11.01
N GLU A 864 32.51 4.17 -12.17
CA GLU A 864 32.62 5.62 -12.28
C GLU A 864 31.28 6.36 -12.09
N LEU A 865 30.14 5.68 -12.19
CA LEU A 865 28.81 6.28 -12.00
C LEU A 865 28.62 6.83 -10.57
N ALA A 866 29.16 6.14 -9.57
CA ALA A 866 29.16 6.62 -8.18
C ALA A 866 29.97 7.93 -8.01
N ARG A 867 31.04 8.12 -8.79
CA ARG A 867 31.82 9.36 -8.82
C ARG A 867 31.06 10.48 -9.56
N LEU A 868 30.35 10.15 -10.65
CA LEU A 868 29.54 11.11 -11.38
C LEU A 868 28.37 11.62 -10.53
N ALA A 869 27.65 10.75 -9.82
CA ALA A 869 26.52 11.12 -8.98
C ALA A 869 26.90 12.16 -7.92
N GLY A 870 27.98 11.92 -7.16
CA GLY A 870 28.46 12.91 -6.17
C GLY A 870 28.89 14.26 -6.77
N LEU A 871 29.33 14.28 -8.04
CA LEU A 871 29.64 15.53 -8.75
C LEU A 871 28.38 16.27 -9.25
N VAL A 872 27.32 15.53 -9.58
CA VAL A 872 25.99 16.10 -9.87
C VAL A 872 25.39 16.71 -8.63
N ASP A 873 25.46 16.04 -7.49
CA ASP A 873 24.93 16.53 -6.21
C ASP A 873 25.64 17.83 -5.79
N GLU A 874 26.97 17.87 -5.83
CA GLU A 874 27.74 19.10 -5.56
C GLU A 874 27.37 20.24 -6.56
N PHE A 875 27.06 19.91 -7.82
CA PHE A 875 26.66 20.90 -8.83
C PHE A 875 25.25 21.46 -8.60
N VAL A 876 24.29 20.60 -8.23
CA VAL A 876 22.90 20.94 -7.90
C VAL A 876 22.86 21.81 -6.64
N GLU A 877 23.55 21.40 -5.57
CA GLU A 877 23.67 22.15 -4.31
C GLU A 877 24.31 23.52 -4.54
N ARG A 878 25.47 23.57 -5.23
CA ARG A 878 26.21 24.82 -5.50
C ARG A 878 25.44 25.82 -6.36
N ASN A 879 24.46 25.37 -7.14
CA ASN A 879 23.58 26.23 -7.94
C ASN A 879 22.20 26.47 -7.29
N SER A 880 21.98 26.00 -6.06
CA SER A 880 20.72 26.15 -5.32
C SER A 880 19.49 25.66 -6.09
N MET A 881 19.65 24.55 -6.81
CA MET A 881 18.54 23.88 -7.49
C MET A 881 17.72 23.02 -6.49
N PRO A 882 16.43 22.76 -6.73
CA PRO A 882 15.65 21.82 -5.91
C PRO A 882 16.27 20.41 -5.92
N GLU A 883 16.31 19.74 -4.77
CA GLU A 883 16.95 18.42 -4.57
C GLU A 883 16.41 17.35 -5.54
N ARG A 884 15.11 17.39 -5.88
CA ARG A 884 14.48 16.56 -6.93
C ARG A 884 15.20 16.59 -8.29
N ILE A 885 15.95 17.65 -8.59
CA ILE A 885 16.73 17.79 -9.83
C ILE A 885 17.99 16.91 -9.78
N SER A 886 18.65 16.74 -8.62
CA SER A 886 19.75 15.78 -8.47
C SER A 886 19.24 14.36 -8.70
N PHE A 887 18.17 13.95 -8.00
CA PHE A 887 17.60 12.61 -8.14
C PHE A 887 17.22 12.29 -9.60
N ASN A 888 16.44 13.16 -10.25
CA ASN A 888 16.02 12.97 -11.64
C ASN A 888 17.21 12.95 -12.61
N LEU A 889 18.22 13.81 -12.40
CA LEU A 889 19.39 13.87 -13.27
C LEU A 889 20.29 12.65 -13.09
N ASN A 890 20.54 12.22 -11.85
CA ASN A 890 21.33 11.03 -11.54
C ASN A 890 20.69 9.77 -12.13
N LEU A 891 19.37 9.60 -11.99
CA LEU A 891 18.64 8.48 -12.59
C LEU A 891 18.71 8.49 -14.14
N CYS A 892 18.56 9.65 -14.77
CA CYS A 892 18.70 9.77 -16.22
C CYS A 892 20.13 9.49 -16.72
N LEU A 893 21.13 9.92 -15.95
CA LEU A 893 22.54 9.66 -16.27
C LEU A 893 22.90 8.19 -16.09
N ASP A 894 22.45 7.55 -15.00
CA ASP A 894 22.67 6.12 -14.75
C ASP A 894 22.08 5.29 -15.90
N GLU A 895 20.81 5.51 -16.26
CA GLU A 895 20.16 4.82 -17.38
C GLU A 895 20.89 5.03 -18.72
N LEU A 896 21.22 6.27 -19.08
CA LEU A 896 21.87 6.55 -20.38
C LEU A 896 23.32 6.05 -20.43
N ILE A 897 24.10 6.26 -19.38
CA ILE A 897 25.52 5.88 -19.34
C ILE A 897 25.65 4.37 -19.14
N THR A 898 24.82 3.73 -18.33
CA THR A 898 24.78 2.26 -18.24
C THR A 898 24.47 1.64 -19.60
N ASN A 899 23.59 2.24 -20.41
CA ASN A 899 23.35 1.81 -21.79
C ASN A 899 24.56 2.05 -22.72
N ILE A 900 25.23 3.20 -22.64
CA ILE A 900 26.46 3.49 -23.42
C ILE A 900 27.59 2.52 -23.06
N VAL A 901 27.84 2.29 -21.77
CA VAL A 901 28.88 1.37 -21.28
C VAL A 901 28.56 -0.08 -21.63
N SER A 902 27.30 -0.52 -21.49
CA SER A 902 26.91 -1.91 -21.69
C SER A 902 26.68 -2.30 -23.16
N TYR A 903 26.34 -1.35 -24.03
CA TYR A 903 25.92 -1.63 -25.41
C TYR A 903 26.58 -0.74 -26.48
N GLY A 904 27.25 0.35 -26.10
CA GLY A 904 27.92 1.28 -27.03
C GLY A 904 29.30 0.80 -27.51
N TYR A 905 29.98 -0.05 -26.74
CA TYR A 905 31.36 -0.48 -27.01
C TYR A 905 31.47 -1.98 -27.29
N GLU A 906 32.16 -2.36 -28.37
CA GLU A 906 32.28 -3.77 -28.82
C GLU A 906 33.71 -4.34 -28.70
N ASP A 907 34.72 -3.53 -28.39
CA ASP A 907 36.15 -3.89 -28.43
C ASP A 907 36.82 -4.07 -27.05
N GLY A 908 36.13 -3.74 -25.96
CA GLY A 908 36.63 -3.87 -24.59
C GLY A 908 37.84 -2.99 -24.29
N HIS A 909 38.02 -1.91 -25.04
CA HIS A 909 39.04 -0.90 -24.79
C HIS A 909 38.55 0.16 -23.80
N HIS A 910 39.46 1.02 -23.37
CA HIS A 910 39.13 2.16 -22.53
C HIS A 910 38.67 3.32 -23.41
N HIS A 911 37.47 3.81 -23.14
CA HIS A 911 36.86 4.96 -23.80
C HIS A 911 36.52 6.04 -22.78
N ASP A 912 36.62 7.29 -23.21
CA ASP A 912 36.26 8.48 -22.44
C ASP A 912 34.81 8.89 -22.78
N ILE A 913 33.92 8.88 -21.79
CA ILE A 913 32.58 9.49 -21.91
C ILE A 913 32.65 10.87 -21.27
N HIS A 914 32.31 11.91 -22.03
CA HIS A 914 32.30 13.29 -21.54
C HIS A 914 30.88 13.71 -21.19
N VAL A 915 30.65 14.07 -19.92
CA VAL A 915 29.37 14.61 -19.42
C VAL A 915 29.55 16.09 -19.11
N LYS A 916 28.69 16.93 -19.68
CA LYS A 916 28.74 18.39 -19.55
C LYS A 916 27.45 18.91 -18.99
N PHE A 917 27.53 19.76 -17.98
CA PHE A 917 26.39 20.45 -17.38
C PHE A 917 26.52 21.94 -17.60
N ALA A 918 25.43 22.59 -17.99
CA ALA A 918 25.33 24.04 -18.13
C ALA A 918 23.98 24.54 -17.62
N LEU A 919 24.00 25.47 -16.66
CA LEU A 919 22.83 26.22 -16.22
C LEU A 919 22.78 27.57 -16.96
N ASP A 920 21.70 27.83 -17.70
CA ASP A 920 21.46 29.12 -18.34
C ASP A 920 20.00 29.55 -18.16
N ASN A 921 19.79 30.77 -17.63
CA ASN A 921 18.48 31.38 -17.40
C ASN A 921 17.42 30.45 -16.72
N GLY A 922 17.83 29.66 -15.72
CA GLY A 922 16.94 28.72 -15.03
C GLY A 922 16.70 27.40 -15.75
N ARG A 923 17.42 27.12 -16.84
CA ARG A 923 17.41 25.84 -17.55
C ARG A 923 18.73 25.11 -17.38
N LEU A 924 18.67 23.87 -16.92
CA LEU A 924 19.77 22.93 -16.88
C LEU A 924 19.84 22.21 -18.23
N ILE A 925 21.01 22.26 -18.87
CA ILE A 925 21.34 21.54 -20.09
C ILE A 925 22.45 20.54 -19.74
N THR A 926 22.22 19.26 -20.06
CA THR A 926 23.21 18.20 -19.89
C THR A 926 23.53 17.58 -21.24
N GLU A 927 24.80 17.56 -21.64
CA GLU A 927 25.28 16.83 -22.82
C GLU A 927 26.11 15.62 -22.41
N ILE A 928 25.79 14.44 -22.93
CA ILE A 928 26.59 13.23 -22.83
C ILE A 928 27.20 12.98 -24.21
N ILE A 929 28.52 12.82 -24.26
CA ILE A 929 29.28 12.65 -25.50
C ILE A 929 30.12 11.37 -25.38
N ASP A 930 29.91 10.44 -26.30
CA ASP A 930 30.63 9.17 -26.37
C ASP A 930 31.05 8.86 -27.82
N ASP A 931 32.11 8.06 -27.98
CA ASP A 931 32.62 7.57 -29.27
C ASP A 931 32.09 6.17 -29.64
N GLY A 932 31.05 5.71 -28.95
CA GLY A 932 30.44 4.41 -29.14
C GLY A 932 29.62 4.29 -30.43
N LYS A 933 28.92 3.16 -30.51
CA LYS A 933 28.03 2.80 -31.62
C LYS A 933 26.89 3.81 -31.77
N GLU A 934 26.54 4.13 -33.01
CA GLU A 934 25.38 4.99 -33.32
C GLU A 934 24.09 4.33 -32.86
N TYR A 935 23.41 5.01 -31.94
CA TYR A 935 22.15 4.59 -31.35
C TYR A 935 21.43 5.83 -30.81
N ASN A 936 20.22 6.10 -31.27
CA ASN A 936 19.40 7.18 -30.75
C ASN A 936 18.44 6.60 -29.68
N PRO A 937 18.70 6.77 -28.38
CA PRO A 937 17.86 6.18 -27.35
C PRO A 937 16.40 6.63 -27.46
N PHE A 938 16.14 7.86 -27.93
CA PHE A 938 14.79 8.42 -27.96
C PHE A 938 13.92 7.94 -29.13
N THR A 939 14.50 7.37 -30.18
CA THR A 939 13.76 6.79 -31.32
C THR A 939 13.90 5.28 -31.47
N ASP A 940 15.01 4.71 -31.01
CA ASP A 940 15.38 3.33 -31.32
C ASP A 940 15.06 2.36 -30.17
N ALA A 941 14.78 2.88 -28.97
CA ALA A 941 14.27 2.11 -27.84
C ALA A 941 12.77 1.79 -28.00
N PRO A 942 12.32 0.56 -27.65
CA PRO A 942 10.90 0.21 -27.66
C PRO A 942 10.12 0.97 -26.58
N GLU A 943 8.85 1.33 -26.85
CA GLU A 943 7.96 1.89 -25.83
C GLU A 943 7.54 0.79 -24.82
N PRO A 944 7.62 1.05 -23.50
CA PRO A 944 7.24 0.07 -22.49
C PRO A 944 5.71 -0.05 -22.36
N ASP A 945 5.20 -1.28 -22.27
CA ASP A 945 3.78 -1.52 -21.97
C ASP A 945 3.52 -1.38 -20.47
N LEU A 946 3.05 -0.20 -20.07
CA LEU A 946 2.73 0.14 -18.68
C LEU A 946 1.47 -0.59 -18.13
N ALA A 947 0.69 -1.25 -18.98
CA ALA A 947 -0.52 -1.98 -18.56
C ALA A 947 -0.24 -3.43 -18.11
N LEU A 948 0.98 -3.93 -18.32
CA LEU A 948 1.41 -5.25 -17.85
C LEU A 948 1.99 -5.18 -16.43
N ASP A 949 1.85 -6.28 -15.70
CA ASP A 949 2.47 -6.48 -14.38
C ASP A 949 4.00 -6.55 -14.53
N VAL A 950 4.74 -6.22 -13.47
CA VAL A 950 6.21 -6.03 -13.51
C VAL A 950 6.94 -7.29 -14.00
N ASP A 951 6.47 -8.47 -13.59
CA ASP A 951 7.04 -9.77 -13.95
C ASP A 951 6.80 -10.18 -15.42
N ASP A 952 5.78 -9.61 -16.08
CA ASP A 952 5.38 -9.96 -17.46
C ASP A 952 5.87 -8.93 -18.51
N ARG A 953 6.54 -7.85 -18.08
CA ARG A 953 7.04 -6.80 -18.99
C ARG A 953 8.21 -7.28 -19.85
N PRO A 954 8.25 -6.95 -21.16
CA PRO A 954 9.43 -7.20 -21.99
C PRO A 954 10.61 -6.35 -21.50
N ILE A 955 11.81 -6.94 -21.47
CA ILE A 955 13.04 -6.27 -21.02
C ILE A 955 13.45 -5.20 -22.03
N GLY A 956 13.42 -3.93 -21.59
CA GLY A 956 13.89 -2.76 -22.35
C GLY A 956 12.87 -1.62 -22.42
N GLY A 957 13.35 -0.39 -22.64
CA GLY A 957 12.50 0.79 -22.88
C GLY A 957 12.09 1.60 -21.66
N LEU A 958 11.98 1.00 -20.46
CA LEU A 958 11.50 1.69 -19.26
C LEU A 958 12.41 2.85 -18.81
N GLY A 959 13.73 2.66 -18.78
CA GLY A 959 14.68 3.72 -18.43
C GLY A 959 14.61 4.93 -19.37
N VAL A 960 14.56 4.68 -20.68
CA VAL A 960 14.40 5.73 -21.69
C VAL A 960 13.04 6.44 -21.57
N PHE A 961 11.98 5.71 -21.22
CA PHE A 961 10.67 6.30 -20.95
C PHE A 961 10.72 7.25 -19.74
N LEU A 962 11.38 6.84 -18.65
CA LEU A 962 11.62 7.70 -17.48
C LEU A 962 12.44 8.95 -17.83
N VAL A 963 13.47 8.82 -18.67
CA VAL A 963 14.26 9.97 -19.17
C VAL A 963 13.37 10.97 -19.92
N LYS A 964 12.41 10.50 -20.73
CA LYS A 964 11.46 11.35 -21.47
C LYS A 964 10.41 12.02 -20.58
N GLU A 965 10.00 11.39 -19.48
CA GLU A 965 9.07 11.98 -18.49
C GLU A 965 9.77 13.00 -17.57
N PHE A 966 11.01 12.73 -17.16
CA PHE A 966 11.72 13.60 -16.23
C PHE A 966 12.37 14.83 -16.89
N MET A 967 12.72 14.78 -18.18
CA MET A 967 13.37 15.87 -18.92
C MET A 967 12.37 16.59 -19.83
N ASP A 968 12.37 17.92 -19.82
CA ASP A 968 11.40 18.72 -20.59
C ASP A 968 11.68 18.68 -22.10
N ARG A 969 12.92 18.40 -22.48
CA ARG A 969 13.33 18.12 -23.85
C ARG A 969 14.53 17.19 -23.88
N THR A 970 14.49 16.23 -24.80
CA THR A 970 15.58 15.31 -25.09
C THR A 970 15.93 15.40 -26.58
N ASP A 971 17.22 15.42 -26.92
CA ASP A 971 17.70 15.47 -28.30
C ASP A 971 18.91 14.53 -28.49
N TYR A 972 19.12 14.07 -29.72
CA TYR A 972 20.26 13.22 -30.09
C TYR A 972 20.79 13.65 -31.45
N ARG A 973 22.11 13.81 -31.53
CA ARG A 973 22.82 14.05 -32.80
C ARG A 973 24.12 13.26 -32.83
N ARG A 974 24.54 12.84 -34.02
CA ARG A 974 25.88 12.28 -34.25
C ARG A 974 26.73 13.27 -35.02
N GLU A 975 27.89 13.63 -34.47
CA GLU A 975 28.78 14.66 -35.02
C GLU A 975 30.23 14.21 -34.86
N GLY A 976 31.08 14.38 -35.88
CA GLY A 976 32.51 14.04 -35.81
C GLY A 976 32.87 12.55 -35.60
N GLY A 977 31.88 11.66 -35.50
CA GLY A 977 32.05 10.24 -35.14
C GLY A 977 31.47 9.90 -33.76
N THR A 978 31.31 10.91 -32.89
CA THR A 978 30.75 10.79 -31.55
C THR A 978 29.23 10.95 -31.53
N ASN A 979 28.58 10.19 -30.66
CA ASN A 979 27.21 10.41 -30.21
C ASN A 979 27.15 11.64 -29.30
N ILE A 980 26.08 12.43 -29.40
CA ILE A 980 25.80 13.54 -28.48
C ILE A 980 24.32 13.46 -28.07
N VAL A 981 24.07 13.03 -26.84
CA VAL A 981 22.75 13.07 -26.19
C VAL A 981 22.63 14.38 -25.43
N THR A 982 21.54 15.13 -25.63
CA THR A 982 21.26 16.39 -24.93
C THR A 982 19.96 16.29 -24.13
N LEU A 983 20.00 16.63 -22.85
CA LEU A 983 18.85 16.71 -21.95
C LEU A 983 18.67 18.17 -21.51
N GLU A 984 17.45 18.70 -21.59
CA GLU A 984 17.10 20.02 -21.06
C GLU A 984 16.03 19.88 -19.96
N LYS A 985 16.22 20.55 -18.83
CA LYS A 985 15.23 20.67 -17.74
C LYS A 985 15.11 22.10 -17.25
N ASN A 986 13.89 22.63 -17.15
CA ASN A 986 13.64 23.90 -16.47
C ASN A 986 13.66 23.66 -14.95
N VAL A 987 14.44 24.48 -14.25
CA VAL A 987 14.72 24.38 -12.80
C VAL A 987 13.84 25.37 -12.02
N THR A 988 13.28 26.38 -12.69
CA THR A 988 12.46 27.44 -12.11
C THR A 988 10.97 27.17 -12.28
N GLU A 989 10.39 26.29 -11.47
CA GLU A 989 8.95 26.40 -11.13
C GLU A 989 8.60 25.71 -9.80
N GLN A 990 7.88 26.45 -8.95
CA GLN A 990 7.10 25.90 -7.85
C GLN A 990 5.79 25.41 -8.45
N GLU A 991 5.61 24.09 -8.55
CA GLU A 991 4.30 23.51 -8.86
C GLU A 991 3.55 23.19 -7.57
N SER A 992 2.26 23.47 -7.58
CA SER A 992 1.35 23.63 -6.45
C SER A 992 0.61 22.36 -6.04
#